data_AF-A0A7G2CP57-F1
#
_entry.id   AF-A0A7G2CP57-F1
#
_cell.length_a   1.000
_cell.length_b   1.000
_cell.length_c   1.000
_cell.angle_alpha   90.00
_cell.angle_beta   90.00
_cell.angle_gamma   90.00
#
_symmetry.space_group_name_H-M   'P 1'
#
loop_
_entity.id
_entity.type
_entity.pdbx_description
1 polymer ?
#
loop_
_entity_poly.entity_id
_entity_poly.type
_entity_poly.pdbx_seq_one_letter_code
_entity_poly.pdbx_strand_id
1 'polypeptide(L)'
;MIFPITLFILLDRYFSDESNGKLSVSQWNRRRTLFFRSCFCLGILLVLIFFVKAAKAKTIPELSRTILGPLMDPCSTENMEMNPRLLKRSWVWPAITYRRLFNFYTGSEECRPKSQSIAFLDRETEELIVSSRCADQTEPRILLYEPSNTDLAKPEKIDRMDLIPDTPIVYHDILNRVFKNGTDKVRVHRDKSGVLLSVEVNLEKYRALERAAKNPAERAQMEKWPSSKVYAIPLGLTASYLVQCPKKGHEEIFFYPVPADLYGSEDIVQNASFLQNNTNITFSPEKPEPAGSVFTFIFDAVSRQEVARILPKFSQWIQGFKKRQDEKKSGGRGYFVVEPPGYTTIGFSTRHNMDYLFFGKSFEEEKMYHSIYNVVKYKHGVDVSTSMTMGYCHNSIMFGGYDASIPEDSHIGLGSRFFGVDHHFFSPLCHQDFGTVLGNFKGPNSITKRCLAGEHVHNHLLSYMSPLLKQHVILAGGEGTASSKIFPHLKPSAFKSGNKYFMDFAIFTEGHEGTHSVLALLDDDLTQFMKDLEEKIGFFDNPQNTFIFTADHGNHMGPYFEFTTAGQLERTTPAMIIIAHPEMMEKIDVNKGQEIGTSERNFKERMKRLWTNADLYYTLGDIFGVTAELNQVKEMFQEKYAPAKVLPSSLFDDHTVGPLKTCKDYGHNIGEYCLLDFCRPKEE
;
A
#
# COMPACT_ATOMS: atom_id res chain seq x y z
N MET A 1 -31.49 -5.57 12.39
CA MET A 1 -30.86 -4.26 12.66
C MET A 1 -31.85 -3.16 13.05
N ILE A 2 -33.15 -3.25 12.77
CA ILE A 2 -34.15 -2.28 13.26
C ILE A 2 -34.33 -2.38 14.80
N PHE A 3 -34.07 -3.56 15.37
CA PHE A 3 -34.37 -3.90 16.76
C PHE A 3 -33.65 -3.09 17.85
N PRO A 4 -32.34 -2.78 17.79
CA PRO A 4 -31.66 -2.01 18.84
C PRO A 4 -32.15 -0.56 18.91
N ILE A 5 -32.45 0.04 17.75
CA ILE A 5 -32.97 1.41 17.65
C ILE A 5 -34.42 1.47 18.14
N THR A 6 -35.26 0.51 17.75
CA THR A 6 -36.61 0.39 18.30
C THR A 6 -36.59 0.14 19.81
N LEU A 7 -35.63 -0.65 20.32
CA LEU A 7 -35.45 -0.87 21.74
C LEU A 7 -35.03 0.40 22.48
N PHE A 8 -34.13 1.21 21.90
CA PHE A 8 -33.70 2.49 22.48
C PHE A 8 -34.82 3.54 22.48
N ILE A 9 -35.61 3.64 21.40
CA ILE A 9 -36.78 4.53 21.32
C ILE A 9 -37.89 4.08 22.26
N LEU A 10 -38.09 2.75 22.40
CA LEU A 10 -39.00 2.21 23.40
C LEU A 10 -38.51 2.47 24.81
N LEU A 11 -37.19 2.41 25.07
CA LEU A 11 -36.59 2.75 26.35
C LEU A 11 -36.79 4.22 26.70
N ASP A 12 -36.52 5.13 25.77
CA ASP A 12 -36.69 6.57 25.97
C ASP A 12 -38.16 6.94 26.25
N ARG A 13 -39.11 6.37 25.48
CA ARG A 13 -40.54 6.50 25.78
C ARG A 13 -40.93 5.87 27.12
N TYR A 14 -40.38 4.70 27.46
CA TYR A 14 -40.69 3.99 28.71
C TYR A 14 -40.16 4.71 29.96
N PHE A 15 -39.06 5.46 29.84
CA PHE A 15 -38.53 6.28 30.93
C PHE A 15 -39.16 7.69 30.97
N SER A 16 -39.69 8.23 29.86
CA SER A 16 -40.36 9.54 29.86
C SER A 16 -41.69 9.61 30.64
N ASP A 17 -42.34 8.45 30.84
CA ASP A 17 -43.60 8.32 31.62
C ASP A 17 -43.41 8.52 33.13
N GLU A 18 -42.18 8.66 33.61
CA GLU A 18 -41.81 8.96 35.00
C GLU A 18 -42.27 10.36 35.44
N SER A 19 -42.44 11.29 34.48
CA SER A 19 -42.88 12.66 34.74
C SER A 19 -44.33 12.78 35.24
N ASN A 20 -45.14 11.72 35.16
CA ASN A 20 -46.57 11.74 35.52
C ASN A 20 -46.92 11.14 36.89
N GLY A 21 -45.93 10.80 37.75
CA GLY A 21 -46.13 10.53 39.18
C GLY A 21 -47.01 9.33 39.56
N LYS A 22 -47.26 8.37 38.64
CA LYS A 22 -48.26 7.29 38.83
C LYS A 22 -47.73 5.92 39.25
N LEU A 23 -46.43 5.72 39.46
CA LEU A 23 -45.86 4.40 39.78
C LEU A 23 -45.06 4.42 41.09
N SER A 24 -45.29 3.43 41.95
CA SER A 24 -44.48 3.27 43.17
C SER A 24 -43.08 2.72 42.81
N VAL A 25 -42.06 3.10 43.59
CA VAL A 25 -40.66 2.66 43.42
C VAL A 25 -40.52 1.13 43.30
N SER A 26 -41.37 0.38 44.02
CA SER A 26 -41.46 -1.09 43.94
C SER A 26 -41.88 -1.59 42.55
N GLN A 27 -42.92 -0.98 41.96
CA GLN A 27 -43.41 -1.36 40.63
C GLN A 27 -42.39 -0.99 39.54
N TRP A 28 -41.68 0.13 39.72
CA TRP A 28 -40.61 0.56 38.84
C TRP A 28 -39.43 -0.42 38.84
N ASN A 29 -38.92 -0.79 40.03
CA ASN A 29 -37.85 -1.78 40.14
C ASN A 29 -38.24 -3.12 39.51
N ARG A 30 -39.47 -3.59 39.72
CA ARG A 30 -39.97 -4.83 39.11
C ARG A 30 -40.02 -4.75 37.58
N ARG A 31 -40.51 -3.64 37.02
CA ARG A 31 -40.55 -3.38 35.57
C ARG A 31 -39.15 -3.31 34.97
N ARG A 32 -38.23 -2.61 35.63
CA ARG A 32 -36.82 -2.52 35.23
C ARG A 32 -36.14 -3.89 35.21
N THR A 33 -36.32 -4.71 36.26
CA THR A 33 -35.76 -6.06 36.29
C THR A 33 -36.35 -6.97 35.20
N LEU A 34 -37.67 -6.92 34.98
CA LEU A 34 -38.32 -7.67 33.89
C LEU A 34 -37.78 -7.24 32.52
N PHE A 35 -37.62 -5.94 32.30
CA PHE A 35 -37.07 -5.40 31.06
C PHE A 35 -35.62 -5.85 30.85
N PHE A 36 -34.74 -5.72 31.85
CA PHE A 36 -33.35 -6.19 31.75
C PHE A 36 -33.28 -7.69 31.48
N ARG A 37 -34.14 -8.51 32.11
CA ARG A 37 -34.23 -9.95 31.84
C ARG A 37 -34.68 -10.22 30.40
N SER A 38 -35.69 -9.52 29.91
CA SER A 38 -36.15 -9.65 28.52
C SER A 38 -35.08 -9.24 27.50
N CYS A 39 -34.36 -8.13 27.73
CA CYS A 39 -33.25 -7.71 26.89
C CYS A 39 -32.09 -8.69 26.93
N PHE A 40 -31.76 -9.24 28.12
CA PHE A 40 -30.72 -10.24 28.26
C PHE A 40 -31.09 -11.55 27.56
N CYS A 41 -32.31 -12.06 27.75
CA CYS A 41 -32.80 -13.26 27.05
C CYS A 41 -32.86 -13.05 25.53
N LEU A 42 -33.29 -11.88 25.07
CA LEU A 42 -33.30 -11.54 23.65
C LEU A 42 -31.88 -11.43 23.10
N GLY A 43 -30.96 -10.82 23.85
CA GLY A 43 -29.54 -10.75 23.50
C GLY A 43 -28.95 -12.14 23.33
N ILE A 44 -29.19 -13.04 24.29
CA ILE A 44 -28.80 -14.46 24.19
C ILE A 44 -29.44 -15.12 22.97
N LEU A 45 -30.73 -14.93 22.73
CA LEU A 45 -31.41 -15.51 21.58
C LEU A 45 -30.81 -15.02 20.24
N LEU A 46 -30.52 -13.72 20.12
CA LEU A 46 -29.88 -13.15 18.93
C LEU A 46 -28.47 -13.69 18.73
N VAL A 47 -27.70 -13.82 19.81
CA VAL A 47 -26.38 -14.45 19.82
C VAL A 47 -26.47 -15.91 19.38
N LEU A 48 -27.43 -16.68 19.90
CA LEU A 48 -27.66 -18.06 19.50
C LEU A 48 -28.10 -18.18 18.04
N ILE A 49 -29.01 -17.32 17.56
CA ILE A 49 -29.42 -17.30 16.14
C ILE A 49 -28.22 -16.98 15.25
N PHE A 50 -27.37 -16.03 15.65
CA PHE A 50 -26.14 -15.69 14.95
C PHE A 50 -25.20 -16.89 14.89
N PHE A 51 -24.91 -17.55 16.02
CA PHE A 51 -24.07 -18.74 16.07
C PHE A 51 -24.66 -19.90 15.25
N VAL A 52 -25.98 -20.11 15.27
CA VAL A 52 -26.64 -21.14 14.44
C VAL A 52 -26.54 -20.81 12.96
N LYS A 53 -26.65 -19.54 12.56
CA LYS A 53 -26.47 -19.14 11.15
C LYS A 53 -25.01 -19.25 10.72
N ALA A 54 -24.07 -18.82 11.56
CA ALA A 54 -22.64 -18.97 11.32
C ALA A 54 -22.23 -20.45 11.21
N ALA A 55 -22.77 -21.32 12.08
CA ALA A 55 -22.56 -22.76 12.03
C ALA A 55 -23.25 -23.45 10.83
N LYS A 56 -24.27 -22.81 10.23
CA LYS A 56 -24.94 -23.27 9.00
C LYS A 56 -24.30 -22.76 7.71
N ALA A 57 -23.44 -21.74 7.78
CA ALA A 57 -22.68 -21.31 6.62
C ALA A 57 -21.79 -22.48 6.17
N LYS A 58 -21.78 -22.78 4.87
CA LYS A 58 -20.90 -23.82 4.34
C LYS A 58 -19.48 -23.23 4.32
N THR A 59 -18.71 -23.54 5.36
CA THR A 59 -17.33 -23.08 5.58
C THR A 59 -16.45 -23.25 4.34
N ILE A 60 -16.50 -24.43 3.70
CA ILE A 60 -15.68 -24.75 2.52
C ILE A 60 -15.96 -23.81 1.32
N PRO A 61 -17.20 -23.65 0.83
CA PRO A 61 -17.51 -22.67 -0.22
C PRO A 61 -17.06 -21.23 0.06
N GLU A 62 -17.11 -20.77 1.31
CA GLU A 62 -16.61 -19.43 1.66
C GLU A 62 -15.08 -19.36 1.61
N LEU A 63 -14.39 -20.40 2.08
CA LEU A 63 -12.92 -20.51 2.00
C LEU A 63 -12.41 -20.72 0.57
N SER A 64 -13.24 -21.33 -0.28
CA SER A 64 -12.96 -21.47 -1.71
C SER A 64 -13.25 -20.22 -2.52
N ARG A 65 -13.77 -19.14 -1.92
CA ARG A 65 -14.07 -17.91 -2.66
C ARG A 65 -12.79 -17.25 -3.14
N THR A 66 -12.80 -16.81 -4.39
CA THR A 66 -11.71 -16.09 -5.04
C THR A 66 -12.15 -14.67 -5.40
N ILE A 67 -11.17 -13.80 -5.68
CA ILE A 67 -11.36 -12.43 -6.17
C ILE A 67 -11.96 -12.46 -7.59
N LEU A 68 -11.53 -13.39 -8.44
CA LEU A 68 -12.00 -13.57 -9.81
C LEU A 68 -13.38 -14.25 -9.92
N GLY A 69 -13.94 -14.75 -8.81
CA GLY A 69 -15.29 -15.30 -8.76
C GLY A 69 -15.46 -16.83 -8.84
N PRO A 70 -14.59 -17.66 -9.47
CA PRO A 70 -14.77 -19.10 -9.40
C PRO A 70 -14.39 -19.64 -8.02
N LEU A 71 -15.12 -20.65 -7.53
CA LEU A 71 -14.69 -21.37 -6.32
C LEU A 71 -13.43 -22.19 -6.63
N MET A 72 -12.43 -22.09 -5.77
CA MET A 72 -11.12 -22.72 -5.97
C MET A 72 -10.63 -23.32 -4.65
N ASP A 73 -10.25 -24.60 -4.67
CA ASP A 73 -9.58 -25.24 -3.53
C ASP A 73 -8.07 -24.93 -3.62
N PRO A 74 -7.48 -24.16 -2.68
CA PRO A 74 -6.05 -23.83 -2.73
C PRO A 74 -5.15 -25.07 -2.58
N CYS A 75 -5.61 -26.16 -1.98
CA CYS A 75 -4.87 -27.42 -1.88
C CYS A 75 -4.81 -28.19 -3.21
N SER A 76 -5.71 -27.90 -4.15
CA SER A 76 -5.80 -28.63 -5.42
C SER A 76 -4.58 -28.43 -6.33
N THR A 77 -3.77 -27.40 -6.07
CA THR A 77 -2.53 -27.08 -6.80
C THR A 77 -1.44 -28.13 -6.64
N GLU A 78 -1.44 -28.84 -5.51
CA GLU A 78 -0.47 -29.89 -5.22
C GLU A 78 -1.14 -31.28 -5.23
N ASN A 79 -2.20 -31.43 -6.04
CA ASN A 79 -3.02 -32.65 -6.14
C ASN A 79 -3.64 -33.11 -4.81
N MET A 80 -3.84 -32.17 -3.89
CA MET A 80 -4.50 -32.40 -2.60
C MET A 80 -5.91 -31.81 -2.61
N GLU A 81 -6.58 -31.91 -1.47
CA GLU A 81 -7.83 -31.21 -1.22
C GLU A 81 -7.85 -30.66 0.21
N MET A 82 -8.64 -29.61 0.44
CA MET A 82 -8.88 -29.10 1.78
C MET A 82 -9.43 -30.20 2.68
N ASN A 83 -8.86 -30.36 3.86
CA ASN A 83 -9.25 -31.41 4.78
C ASN A 83 -10.62 -31.10 5.42
N PRO A 84 -11.70 -31.77 5.00
CA PRO A 84 -13.04 -31.44 5.48
C PRO A 84 -13.19 -31.79 6.96
N ARG A 85 -12.40 -32.71 7.52
CA ARG A 85 -12.47 -33.06 8.94
C ARG A 85 -11.97 -31.92 9.83
N LEU A 86 -10.91 -31.23 9.39
CA LEU A 86 -10.39 -30.04 10.07
C LEU A 86 -11.37 -28.87 9.94
N LEU A 87 -11.98 -28.67 8.77
CA LEU A 87 -12.84 -27.53 8.50
C LEU A 87 -14.31 -27.69 8.93
N LYS A 88 -14.81 -28.92 9.10
CA LYS A 88 -16.23 -29.21 9.44
C LYS A 88 -16.68 -28.62 10.78
N ARG A 89 -15.75 -28.41 11.71
CA ARG A 89 -16.03 -27.78 13.02
C ARG A 89 -15.72 -26.29 13.04
N SER A 90 -15.21 -25.76 11.93
CA SER A 90 -14.90 -24.35 11.78
C SER A 90 -16.08 -23.59 11.18
N TRP A 91 -16.07 -22.28 11.32
CA TRP A 91 -17.09 -21.36 10.83
C TRP A 91 -16.37 -20.15 10.24
N VAL A 92 -16.92 -19.52 9.21
CA VAL A 92 -16.34 -18.32 8.60
C VAL A 92 -17.00 -17.08 9.17
N TRP A 93 -16.23 -16.09 9.60
CA TRP A 93 -16.78 -14.82 10.09
C TRP A 93 -17.37 -14.01 8.94
N PRO A 94 -18.66 -13.66 8.93
CA PRO A 94 -19.21 -12.76 7.93
C PRO A 94 -18.68 -11.35 8.17
N ALA A 95 -17.81 -10.87 7.27
CA ALA A 95 -17.11 -9.57 7.33
C ALA A 95 -18.03 -8.37 7.62
N ILE A 96 -19.30 -8.43 7.24
CA ILE A 96 -20.24 -7.30 7.26
C ILE A 96 -20.84 -7.01 8.64
N THR A 97 -20.84 -7.98 9.55
CA THR A 97 -21.62 -7.87 10.80
C THR A 97 -21.05 -6.83 11.78
N TYR A 98 -19.73 -6.59 11.72
CA TYR A 98 -19.03 -5.68 12.62
C TYR A 98 -19.21 -4.21 12.21
N ARG A 99 -19.03 -3.86 10.93
CA ARG A 99 -18.95 -2.46 10.46
C ARG A 99 -20.16 -1.61 10.86
N ARG A 100 -21.39 -2.09 10.61
CA ARG A 100 -22.62 -1.35 10.98
C ARG A 100 -22.83 -1.23 12.49
N LEU A 101 -22.39 -2.22 13.26
CA LEU A 101 -22.44 -2.19 14.72
C LEU A 101 -21.37 -1.24 15.27
N PHE A 102 -20.17 -1.25 14.70
CA PHE A 102 -19.08 -0.38 15.11
C PHE A 102 -19.35 1.08 14.76
N ASN A 103 -19.84 1.39 13.56
CA ASN A 103 -20.24 2.76 13.20
C ASN A 103 -21.28 3.35 14.16
N PHE A 104 -22.16 2.50 14.71
CA PHE A 104 -23.11 2.92 15.72
C PHE A 104 -22.43 3.37 17.03
N TYR A 105 -21.32 2.74 17.43
CA TYR A 105 -20.61 3.04 18.68
C TYR A 105 -19.41 3.99 18.51
N THR A 106 -18.71 3.97 17.38
CA THR A 106 -17.44 4.68 17.17
C THR A 106 -17.57 5.97 16.38
N GLY A 107 -18.77 6.28 15.86
CA GLY A 107 -19.04 7.47 15.06
C GLY A 107 -18.84 7.27 13.54
N SER A 108 -18.75 8.38 12.79
CA SER A 108 -18.65 8.38 11.32
C SER A 108 -17.37 7.71 10.81
N GLU A 109 -17.48 6.98 9.71
CA GLU A 109 -16.35 6.44 8.95
C GLU A 109 -15.58 7.54 8.21
N GLU A 110 -16.22 8.67 7.94
CA GLU A 110 -15.59 9.80 7.29
C GLU A 110 -14.52 10.38 8.21
N CYS A 111 -13.37 10.72 7.64
CA CYS A 111 -12.49 11.70 8.27
C CYS A 111 -13.26 13.02 8.51
N ARG A 112 -12.83 13.84 9.48
CA ARG A 112 -13.57 15.06 9.91
C ARG A 112 -14.21 15.78 8.71
N PRO A 113 -15.46 16.28 8.83
CA PRO A 113 -16.16 16.87 7.69
C PRO A 113 -15.24 17.85 7.01
N LYS A 114 -14.94 17.59 5.73
CA LYS A 114 -14.00 18.41 4.96
C LYS A 114 -14.50 19.84 5.06
N SER A 115 -13.78 20.65 5.83
CA SER A 115 -13.84 22.08 5.64
C SER A 115 -13.60 22.32 4.16
N GLN A 116 -14.34 23.29 3.63
CA GLN A 116 -14.32 23.53 2.21
C GLN A 116 -12.88 23.78 1.75
N SER A 117 -12.38 22.87 0.90
CA SER A 117 -11.01 22.94 0.42
C SER A 117 -10.76 24.28 -0.29
N ILE A 118 -9.60 24.87 -0.02
CA ILE A 118 -9.12 26.12 -0.60
C ILE A 118 -7.97 25.90 -1.58
N ALA A 119 -7.62 24.64 -1.87
CA ALA A 119 -6.52 24.29 -2.76
C ALA A 119 -6.77 23.02 -3.57
N PHE A 120 -6.12 22.88 -4.72
CA PHE A 120 -6.05 21.62 -5.45
C PHE A 120 -4.76 21.51 -6.27
N LEU A 121 -4.37 20.28 -6.59
CA LEU A 121 -3.26 19.99 -7.48
C LEU A 121 -3.73 20.04 -8.94
N ASP A 122 -3.23 21.02 -9.70
CA ASP A 122 -3.33 21.04 -11.15
C ASP A 122 -2.22 20.19 -11.74
N ARG A 123 -2.54 18.93 -12.04
CA ARG A 123 -1.58 17.95 -12.58
C ARG A 123 -1.21 18.19 -14.04
N GLU A 124 -1.92 19.08 -14.74
CA GLU A 124 -1.58 19.42 -16.13
C GLU A 124 -0.54 20.53 -16.19
N THR A 125 -0.68 21.57 -15.35
CA THR A 125 0.35 22.61 -15.23
C THR A 125 1.40 22.35 -14.17
N GLU A 126 1.28 21.24 -13.43
CA GLU A 126 2.14 20.90 -12.30
C GLU A 126 2.19 22.04 -11.28
N GLU A 127 1.02 22.56 -10.92
CA GLU A 127 0.88 23.67 -9.97
C GLU A 127 -0.05 23.27 -8.83
N LEU A 128 0.29 23.67 -7.61
CA LEU A 128 -0.67 23.75 -6.52
C LEU A 128 -1.40 25.08 -6.63
N ILE A 129 -2.70 25.03 -6.89
CA ILE A 129 -3.56 26.22 -6.98
C ILE A 129 -4.20 26.43 -5.61
N VAL A 130 -3.98 27.60 -5.01
CA VAL A 130 -4.45 27.94 -3.67
C VAL A 130 -5.21 29.26 -3.69
N SER A 131 -6.41 29.31 -3.12
CA SER A 131 -7.16 30.56 -2.91
C SER A 131 -6.30 31.58 -2.17
N SER A 132 -6.24 32.83 -2.63
CA SER A 132 -5.44 33.87 -1.97
C SER A 132 -5.99 34.28 -0.59
N ARG A 133 -7.16 33.78 -0.21
CA ARG A 133 -7.81 34.05 1.08
C ARG A 133 -8.35 32.76 1.68
N CYS A 134 -8.29 32.70 3.00
CA CYS A 134 -9.02 31.75 3.83
C CYS A 134 -10.45 32.26 4.09
N ALA A 135 -11.33 31.38 4.59
CA ALA A 135 -12.73 31.73 4.87
C ALA A 135 -12.90 32.80 5.97
N ASP A 136 -11.85 33.10 6.74
CA ASP A 136 -11.75 34.20 7.72
C ASP A 136 -11.01 35.44 7.18
N GLN A 137 -10.80 35.49 5.86
CA GLN A 137 -10.10 36.56 5.13
C GLN A 137 -8.59 36.65 5.40
N THR A 138 -7.98 35.74 6.18
CA THR A 138 -6.52 35.71 6.30
C THR A 138 -5.87 35.19 5.02
N GLU A 139 -4.61 35.55 4.82
CA GLU A 139 -3.79 34.91 3.79
C GLU A 139 -3.48 33.46 4.23
N PRO A 140 -3.56 32.47 3.32
CA PRO A 140 -3.14 31.11 3.63
C PRO A 140 -1.63 31.02 3.81
N ARG A 141 -1.17 29.99 4.51
CA ARG A 141 0.23 29.57 4.54
C ARG A 141 0.40 28.34 3.68
N ILE A 142 1.49 28.26 2.92
CA ILE A 142 1.83 27.09 2.11
C ILE A 142 3.18 26.58 2.58
N LEU A 143 3.15 25.52 3.37
CA LEU A 143 4.30 24.91 4.00
C LEU A 143 4.77 23.74 3.13
N LEU A 144 6.07 23.66 2.90
CA LEU A 144 6.71 22.51 2.27
C LEU A 144 7.01 21.44 3.33
N TYR A 145 7.44 21.89 4.50
CA TYR A 145 7.71 21.06 5.68
C TYR A 145 7.35 21.81 6.95
N GLU A 146 6.76 21.12 7.91
CA GLU A 146 6.50 21.66 9.25
C GLU A 146 7.04 20.68 10.30
N PRO A 147 8.38 20.59 10.49
CA PRO A 147 8.96 19.69 11.46
C PRO A 147 8.36 19.83 12.86
N SER A 148 7.96 21.03 13.27
CA SER A 148 7.32 21.24 14.57
C SER A 148 5.98 20.52 14.76
N ASN A 149 5.35 20.09 13.67
CA ASN A 149 4.05 19.42 13.62
C ASN A 149 4.18 17.93 13.20
N THR A 150 5.36 17.35 13.41
CA THR A 150 5.59 15.92 13.24
C THR A 150 6.02 15.30 14.57
N ASP A 151 5.97 13.98 14.67
CA ASP A 151 6.61 13.30 15.80
C ASP A 151 8.13 13.44 15.77
N LEU A 152 8.71 13.85 14.64
CA LEU A 152 10.16 14.02 14.49
C LEU A 152 10.65 15.36 15.10
N ALA A 153 9.76 16.16 15.70
CA ALA A 153 10.06 17.51 16.18
C ALA A 153 10.88 17.59 17.47
N LYS A 154 10.72 16.62 18.40
CA LYS A 154 11.14 16.77 19.81
C LYS A 154 11.58 15.44 20.43
N PRO A 155 12.88 15.10 20.39
CA PRO A 155 13.41 13.88 21.01
C PRO A 155 13.04 13.77 22.50
N GLU A 156 13.06 14.88 23.22
CA GLU A 156 12.87 14.94 24.67
C GLU A 156 11.43 14.69 25.16
N LYS A 157 10.43 14.69 24.26
CA LYS A 157 9.01 14.52 24.64
C LYS A 157 8.43 13.17 24.26
N ILE A 158 9.23 12.29 23.67
CA ILE A 158 8.78 11.01 23.16
C ILE A 158 9.40 9.93 24.04
N ASP A 159 8.87 9.78 25.26
CA ASP A 159 9.21 8.74 26.24
C ASP A 159 9.01 7.29 25.74
N ARG A 160 8.72 7.09 24.44
CA ARG A 160 8.43 5.79 23.82
C ARG A 160 8.99 5.60 22.40
N MET A 161 9.83 6.51 21.91
CA MET A 161 10.58 6.33 20.65
C MET A 161 11.95 5.69 20.88
N ASP A 162 12.10 4.96 21.98
CA ASP A 162 13.24 4.14 22.38
C ASP A 162 13.72 3.18 21.26
N LEU A 163 12.87 2.97 20.24
CA LEU A 163 13.12 2.12 19.09
C LEU A 163 13.92 2.81 17.96
N ILE A 164 14.01 4.15 17.91
CA ILE A 164 14.81 4.85 16.87
C ILE A 164 15.34 6.21 17.38
N PRO A 165 16.46 6.22 18.14
CA PRO A 165 16.96 7.42 18.83
C PRO A 165 17.31 8.61 17.93
N ASP A 166 17.75 8.36 16.69
CA ASP A 166 18.41 9.39 15.87
C ASP A 166 17.56 9.96 14.72
N THR A 167 16.41 9.36 14.39
CA THR A 167 15.59 9.81 13.24
C THR A 167 15.17 11.29 13.28
N PRO A 168 14.77 11.86 14.44
CA PRO A 168 14.49 13.29 14.56
C PRO A 168 15.69 14.18 14.19
N ILE A 169 16.90 13.84 14.65
CA ILE A 169 18.11 14.64 14.43
C ILE A 169 18.45 14.66 12.93
N VAL A 170 18.51 13.47 12.34
CA VAL A 170 18.71 13.24 10.92
C VAL A 170 17.69 14.00 10.07
N TYR A 171 16.41 13.97 10.48
CA TYR A 171 15.33 14.68 9.81
C TYR A 171 15.62 16.17 9.67
N HIS A 172 15.97 16.79 10.80
CA HIS A 172 16.27 18.20 10.86
C HIS A 172 17.55 18.55 10.10
N ASP A 173 18.59 17.71 10.13
CA ASP A 173 19.86 17.97 9.46
C ASP A 173 19.76 17.94 7.94
N ILE A 174 18.98 17.01 7.37
CA ILE A 174 18.72 16.98 5.93
C ILE A 174 17.94 18.23 5.51
N LEU A 175 16.88 18.60 6.23
CA LEU A 175 16.15 19.82 5.91
C LEU A 175 17.02 21.08 6.08
N ASN A 176 17.90 21.11 7.09
CA ASN A 176 18.88 22.17 7.28
C ASN A 176 19.88 22.25 6.12
N ARG A 177 20.26 21.12 5.54
CA ARG A 177 21.16 21.07 4.38
C ARG A 177 20.46 21.57 3.12
N VAL A 178 19.26 21.05 2.85
CA VAL A 178 18.48 21.37 1.65
C VAL A 178 18.00 22.83 1.66
N PHE A 179 17.55 23.34 2.81
CA PHE A 179 16.95 24.67 2.93
C PHE A 179 17.79 25.67 3.74
N LYS A 180 19.10 25.44 3.90
CA LYS A 180 20.02 26.16 4.81
C LYS A 180 19.66 27.62 5.10
N ASN A 181 19.58 28.45 4.06
CA ASN A 181 19.31 29.90 4.16
C ASN A 181 17.97 30.33 3.54
N GLY A 182 17.10 29.38 3.19
CA GLY A 182 15.97 29.63 2.29
C GLY A 182 16.43 30.06 0.90
N THR A 183 15.46 30.40 0.06
CA THR A 183 15.67 30.96 -1.28
C THR A 183 14.76 32.16 -1.47
N ASP A 184 14.80 32.81 -2.64
CA ASP A 184 13.76 33.77 -3.00
C ASP A 184 12.37 33.12 -2.99
N LYS A 185 12.26 31.85 -3.38
CA LYS A 185 11.02 31.08 -3.44
C LYS A 185 10.55 30.50 -2.10
N VAL A 186 11.45 30.31 -1.14
CA VAL A 186 11.19 29.57 0.09
C VAL A 186 11.74 30.30 1.32
N ARG A 187 10.91 30.52 2.32
CA ARG A 187 11.28 31.04 3.64
C ARG A 187 11.53 29.89 4.61
N VAL A 188 12.55 30.04 5.43
CA VAL A 188 12.90 29.06 6.46
C VAL A 188 12.74 29.73 7.81
N HIS A 189 11.88 29.15 8.64
CA HIS A 189 11.58 29.65 9.98
C HIS A 189 12.35 28.82 11.00
N ARG A 190 13.05 29.49 11.91
CA ARG A 190 13.82 28.87 12.99
C ARG A 190 13.44 29.44 14.33
N ASP A 191 13.59 28.67 15.38
CA ASP A 191 13.49 29.19 16.74
C ASP A 191 14.77 29.91 17.18
N LYS A 192 14.80 30.37 18.44
CA LYS A 192 15.94 31.12 19.00
C LYS A 192 17.22 30.28 19.14
N SER A 193 17.09 28.95 19.21
CA SER A 193 18.22 28.00 19.22
C SER A 193 18.69 27.63 17.82
N GLY A 194 18.02 28.10 16.76
CA GLY A 194 18.33 27.76 15.38
C GLY A 194 17.65 26.49 14.87
N VAL A 195 16.81 25.84 15.67
CA VAL A 195 16.05 24.64 15.27
C VAL A 195 15.05 25.04 14.20
N LEU A 196 15.02 24.26 13.11
CA LEU A 196 14.09 24.46 12.00
C LEU A 196 12.65 24.19 12.45
N LEU A 197 11.78 25.20 12.38
CA LEU A 197 10.36 25.08 12.71
C LEU A 197 9.51 24.73 11.49
N SER A 198 9.76 25.42 10.38
CA SER A 198 9.05 25.19 9.13
C SER A 198 9.80 25.72 7.92
N VAL A 199 9.46 25.17 6.75
CA VAL A 199 9.89 25.60 5.43
C VAL A 199 8.63 26.01 4.68
N GLU A 200 8.53 27.27 4.28
CA GLU A 200 7.30 27.89 3.75
C GLU A 200 7.55 28.52 2.38
N VAL A 201 6.57 28.46 1.48
CA VAL A 201 6.62 29.18 0.21
C VAL A 201 6.61 30.69 0.46
N ASN A 202 7.50 31.43 -0.19
CA ASN A 202 7.56 32.88 -0.10
C ASN A 202 6.47 33.52 -0.97
N LEU A 203 5.24 33.60 -0.46
CA LEU A 203 4.08 34.12 -1.20
C LEU A 203 4.28 35.55 -1.75
N GLU A 204 5.12 36.39 -1.15
CA GLU A 204 5.44 37.72 -1.72
C GLU A 204 6.08 37.66 -3.12
N LYS A 205 6.70 36.53 -3.47
CA LYS A 205 7.23 36.29 -4.83
C LYS A 205 6.19 35.75 -5.79
N TYR A 206 5.08 35.23 -5.28
CA TYR A 206 3.98 34.69 -6.08
C TYR A 206 2.84 35.70 -6.07
N ARG A 207 2.70 36.46 -7.17
CA ARG A 207 1.58 37.39 -7.29
C ARG A 207 0.27 36.58 -7.36
N ALA A 208 -0.68 36.87 -6.48
CA ALA A 208 -2.03 36.34 -6.60
C ALA A 208 -2.69 36.88 -7.89
N LEU A 209 -3.18 35.99 -8.74
CA LEU A 209 -3.78 36.32 -10.03
C LEU A 209 -5.24 35.88 -10.08
N GLU A 210 -6.07 36.63 -10.80
CA GLU A 210 -7.37 36.13 -11.22
C GLU A 210 -7.14 34.99 -12.21
N ARG A 211 -7.76 33.84 -11.95
CA ARG A 211 -7.69 32.67 -12.81
C ARG A 211 -9.09 32.18 -13.11
N ALA A 212 -9.39 31.99 -14.40
CA ALA A 212 -10.60 31.29 -14.79
C ALA A 212 -10.39 29.78 -14.61
N ALA A 213 -11.40 29.10 -14.07
CA ALA A 213 -11.39 27.64 -13.98
C ALA A 213 -11.28 27.00 -15.38
N LYS A 214 -10.36 26.05 -15.54
CA LYS A 214 -10.13 25.36 -16.83
C LYS A 214 -11.21 24.34 -17.15
N ASN A 215 -11.78 23.72 -16.12
CA ASN A 215 -12.80 22.67 -16.28
C ASN A 215 -13.93 22.81 -15.24
N PRO A 216 -15.07 22.10 -15.43
CA PRO A 216 -16.20 22.18 -14.51
C PRO A 216 -15.91 21.75 -13.07
N ALA A 217 -14.98 20.80 -12.86
CA ALA A 217 -14.61 20.35 -11.51
C ALA A 217 -13.84 21.43 -10.75
N GLU A 218 -12.84 22.04 -11.40
CA GLU A 218 -12.12 23.22 -10.87
C GLU A 218 -13.09 24.36 -10.58
N ARG A 219 -14.04 24.63 -11.49
CA ARG A 219 -15.05 25.68 -11.30
C ARG A 219 -15.89 25.42 -10.05
N ALA A 220 -16.42 24.20 -9.89
CA ALA A 220 -17.25 23.84 -8.75
C ALA A 220 -16.50 23.91 -7.41
N GLN A 221 -15.17 23.78 -7.41
CA GLN A 221 -14.33 23.98 -6.23
C GLN A 221 -14.09 25.48 -5.99
N MET A 222 -13.66 26.23 -7.00
CA MET A 222 -13.36 27.66 -6.92
C MET A 222 -14.59 28.53 -6.62
N GLU A 223 -15.79 28.16 -7.08
CA GLU A 223 -17.03 28.88 -6.79
C GLU A 223 -17.34 28.98 -5.30
N LYS A 224 -16.79 28.05 -4.52
CA LYS A 224 -16.96 28.05 -3.07
C LYS A 224 -15.90 28.92 -2.39
N TRP A 225 -14.77 29.21 -3.06
CA TRP A 225 -13.63 29.89 -2.45
C TRP A 225 -13.96 31.33 -2.04
N PRO A 226 -13.36 31.81 -0.94
CA PRO A 226 -13.59 33.19 -0.47
C PRO A 226 -12.93 34.25 -1.37
N SER A 227 -12.13 33.85 -2.36
CA SER A 227 -11.46 34.72 -3.32
C SER A 227 -11.34 34.03 -4.67
N SER A 228 -11.56 34.75 -5.77
CA SER A 228 -11.28 34.30 -7.14
C SER A 228 -9.81 34.43 -7.53
N LYS A 229 -9.03 35.20 -6.75
CA LYS A 229 -7.58 35.29 -6.89
C LYS A 229 -6.93 34.07 -6.28
N VAL A 230 -5.91 33.55 -6.97
CA VAL A 230 -5.21 32.34 -6.58
C VAL A 230 -3.70 32.55 -6.60
N TYR A 231 -3.00 31.84 -5.73
CA TYR A 231 -1.58 31.54 -5.89
C TYR A 231 -1.44 30.29 -6.74
N ALA A 232 -0.59 30.35 -7.76
CA ALA A 232 -0.17 29.18 -8.54
C ALA A 232 1.27 28.85 -8.14
N ILE A 233 1.42 27.81 -7.32
CA ILE A 233 2.71 27.41 -6.77
C ILE A 233 3.26 26.26 -7.61
N PRO A 234 4.45 26.38 -8.23
CA PRO A 234 5.01 25.29 -9.00
C PRO A 234 5.29 24.07 -8.10
N LEU A 235 4.90 22.90 -8.59
CA LEU A 235 5.19 21.62 -7.96
C LEU A 235 6.66 21.21 -8.20
N GLY A 236 7.11 20.16 -7.52
CA GLY A 236 8.49 19.66 -7.64
C GLY A 236 9.52 20.40 -6.77
N LEU A 237 9.09 21.25 -5.83
CA LEU A 237 9.96 21.81 -4.79
C LEU A 237 10.18 20.83 -3.62
N THR A 238 9.24 19.91 -3.45
CA THR A 238 9.14 18.92 -2.37
C THR A 238 8.07 17.89 -2.74
N ALA A 239 8.08 16.72 -2.10
CA ALA A 239 7.01 15.75 -2.29
C ALA A 239 5.71 16.11 -1.58
N SER A 240 5.73 17.08 -0.65
CA SER A 240 4.62 17.38 0.25
C SER A 240 4.31 18.87 0.32
N TYR A 241 3.04 19.24 0.18
CA TYR A 241 2.56 20.61 0.31
C TYR A 241 1.43 20.67 1.32
N LEU A 242 1.58 21.53 2.31
CA LEU A 242 0.67 21.70 3.43
C LEU A 242 0.06 23.11 3.35
N VAL A 243 -1.24 23.20 3.11
CA VAL A 243 -1.97 24.47 3.02
C VAL A 243 -2.73 24.70 4.32
N GLN A 244 -2.40 25.79 5.02
CA GLN A 244 -3.00 26.12 6.32
C GLN A 244 -3.74 27.45 6.30
N CYS A 245 -4.87 27.49 7.02
CA CYS A 245 -5.58 28.71 7.39
C CYS A 245 -5.45 28.93 8.90
N PRO A 246 -4.48 29.75 9.35
CA PRO A 246 -4.01 29.76 10.73
C PRO A 246 -5.08 30.02 11.79
N LYS A 247 -6.02 30.94 11.53
CA LYS A 247 -7.03 31.32 12.53
C LYS A 247 -8.14 30.27 12.71
N LYS A 248 -8.38 29.40 11.73
CA LYS A 248 -9.41 28.35 11.79
C LYS A 248 -8.85 26.96 12.13
N GLY A 249 -7.52 26.80 12.20
CA GLY A 249 -6.90 25.48 12.32
C GLY A 249 -7.26 24.55 11.17
N HIS A 250 -7.53 25.13 10.00
CA HIS A 250 -7.84 24.38 8.77
C HIS A 250 -6.55 24.03 8.06
N GLU A 251 -6.46 22.80 7.59
CA GLU A 251 -5.26 22.21 7.04
C GLU A 251 -5.62 21.24 5.92
N GLU A 252 -4.90 21.33 4.80
CA GLU A 252 -4.99 20.42 3.66
C GLU A 252 -3.59 19.96 3.28
N ILE A 253 -3.44 18.68 2.94
CA ILE A 253 -2.16 18.09 2.56
C ILE A 253 -2.26 17.54 1.14
N PHE A 254 -1.23 17.82 0.35
CA PHE A 254 -1.10 17.41 -1.03
C PHE A 254 0.26 16.77 -1.25
N PHE A 255 0.27 15.66 -1.98
CA PHE A 255 1.51 14.96 -2.33
C PHE A 255 1.74 14.97 -3.83
N TYR A 256 3.00 15.12 -4.23
CA TYR A 256 3.41 15.14 -5.62
C TYR A 256 4.78 14.50 -5.78
N PRO A 257 5.02 13.62 -6.78
CA PRO A 257 6.35 13.09 -7.02
C PRO A 257 7.34 14.20 -7.37
N VAL A 258 8.48 14.21 -6.70
CA VAL A 258 9.59 15.10 -7.00
C VAL A 258 10.49 14.48 -8.06
N PRO A 259 11.08 15.29 -8.97
CA PRO A 259 12.12 14.82 -9.85
C PRO A 259 13.26 14.17 -9.04
N ALA A 260 13.69 12.96 -9.45
CA ALA A 260 14.69 12.19 -8.73
C ALA A 260 16.06 12.90 -8.65
N ASP A 261 16.33 13.87 -9.53
CA ASP A 261 17.55 14.67 -9.58
C ASP A 261 17.56 15.86 -8.61
N LEU A 262 16.41 16.22 -8.01
CA LEU A 262 16.30 17.34 -7.07
C LEU A 262 17.24 17.18 -5.85
N TYR A 263 17.52 15.93 -5.46
CA TYR A 263 18.38 15.61 -4.32
C TYR A 263 19.82 15.21 -4.71
N GLY A 264 20.22 15.38 -5.97
CA GLY A 264 21.59 15.15 -6.44
C GLY A 264 21.82 13.78 -7.11
N SER A 265 22.70 13.76 -8.11
CA SER A 265 23.09 12.56 -8.86
C SER A 265 24.28 11.79 -8.27
N GLU A 266 25.05 12.43 -7.37
CA GLU A 266 26.30 11.88 -6.85
C GLU A 266 26.08 10.59 -6.03
N ASP A 267 24.93 10.45 -5.37
CA ASP A 267 24.59 9.28 -4.55
C ASP A 267 24.49 7.97 -5.35
N ILE A 268 24.08 8.01 -6.63
CA ILE A 268 23.96 6.79 -7.44
C ILE A 268 25.34 6.16 -7.67
N VAL A 269 26.34 7.00 -7.98
CA VAL A 269 27.70 6.54 -8.30
C VAL A 269 28.41 6.03 -7.05
N GLN A 270 28.20 6.69 -5.91
CA GLN A 270 28.75 6.25 -4.63
C GLN A 270 28.12 4.93 -4.17
N ASN A 271 26.79 4.79 -4.29
CA ASN A 271 26.11 3.54 -3.92
C ASN A 271 26.50 2.37 -4.82
N ALA A 272 26.68 2.59 -6.12
CA ALA A 272 27.20 1.56 -7.01
C ALA A 272 28.62 1.12 -6.63
N SER A 273 29.52 2.08 -6.35
CA SER A 273 30.90 1.75 -5.92
C SER A 273 30.91 1.02 -4.57
N PHE A 274 30.05 1.44 -3.65
CA PHE A 274 29.87 0.77 -2.36
C PHE A 274 29.37 -0.67 -2.55
N LEU A 275 28.36 -0.89 -3.41
CA LEU A 275 27.83 -2.21 -3.73
C LEU A 275 28.91 -3.12 -4.31
N GLN A 276 29.70 -2.63 -5.26
CA GLN A 276 30.76 -3.42 -5.88
C GLN A 276 31.86 -3.81 -4.88
N ASN A 277 32.16 -2.92 -3.91
CA ASN A 277 33.20 -3.18 -2.91
C ASN A 277 32.73 -4.09 -1.77
N ASN A 278 31.43 -4.07 -1.44
CA ASN A 278 30.89 -4.79 -0.28
C ASN A 278 30.05 -6.02 -0.65
N THR A 279 29.67 -6.17 -1.92
CA THR A 279 28.98 -7.35 -2.41
C THR A 279 29.92 -8.16 -3.30
N ASN A 280 29.96 -9.48 -3.12
CA ASN A 280 30.66 -10.38 -4.04
C ASN A 280 29.87 -10.60 -5.35
N ILE A 281 28.92 -9.70 -5.68
CA ILE A 281 28.08 -9.83 -6.86
C ILE A 281 28.86 -9.35 -8.08
N THR A 282 29.15 -10.27 -8.98
CA THR A 282 29.74 -9.94 -10.28
C THR A 282 28.62 -9.69 -11.28
N PHE A 283 28.57 -8.48 -11.83
CA PHE A 283 27.58 -8.11 -12.84
C PHE A 283 28.07 -8.48 -14.23
N SER A 284 27.19 -9.04 -15.05
CA SER A 284 27.51 -9.34 -16.45
C SER A 284 27.80 -8.05 -17.21
N PRO A 285 28.82 -8.02 -18.09
CA PRO A 285 29.05 -6.89 -18.99
C PRO A 285 27.89 -6.72 -19.98
N GLU A 286 27.18 -7.79 -20.31
CA GLU A 286 25.95 -7.73 -21.09
C GLU A 286 24.80 -7.25 -20.21
N LYS A 287 24.20 -6.13 -20.63
CA LYS A 287 23.00 -5.56 -20.02
C LYS A 287 21.80 -5.92 -20.89
N PRO A 288 21.18 -7.11 -20.72
CA PRO A 288 19.89 -7.37 -21.33
C PRO A 288 18.94 -6.28 -20.86
N GLU A 289 18.25 -5.66 -21.80
CA GLU A 289 17.28 -4.62 -21.48
C GLU A 289 16.14 -5.22 -20.63
N PRO A 290 15.60 -4.49 -19.63
CA PRO A 290 14.41 -4.95 -18.90
C PRO A 290 13.29 -5.39 -19.85
N ALA A 291 12.64 -6.50 -19.52
CA ALA A 291 11.51 -7.02 -20.27
C ALA A 291 10.25 -6.15 -20.11
N GLY A 292 10.16 -5.39 -19.02
CA GLY A 292 9.05 -4.48 -18.79
C GLY A 292 9.14 -3.67 -17.51
N SER A 293 8.01 -3.04 -17.17
CA SER A 293 7.85 -2.22 -15.96
C SER A 293 6.87 -2.90 -15.00
N VAL A 294 7.02 -2.64 -13.70
CA VAL A 294 6.19 -3.24 -12.66
C VAL A 294 5.63 -2.18 -11.75
N PHE A 295 4.32 -2.25 -11.50
CA PHE A 295 3.65 -1.54 -10.43
C PHE A 295 2.96 -2.53 -9.49
N THR A 296 3.32 -2.48 -8.20
CA THR A 296 2.85 -3.43 -7.19
C THR A 296 2.14 -2.72 -6.05
N PHE A 297 0.92 -3.14 -5.77
CA PHE A 297 0.28 -2.93 -4.47
C PHE A 297 0.67 -4.05 -3.51
N ILE A 298 1.16 -3.68 -2.34
CA ILE A 298 1.52 -4.60 -1.27
C ILE A 298 0.67 -4.26 -0.06
N PHE A 299 -0.13 -5.21 0.39
CA PHE A 299 -0.85 -5.14 1.64
C PHE A 299 -0.12 -5.95 2.71
N ASP A 300 -0.33 -5.58 3.97
CA ASP A 300 0.09 -6.38 5.11
C ASP A 300 -0.83 -7.62 5.25
N ALA A 301 -1.48 -7.82 6.39
CA ALA A 301 -2.32 -8.99 6.66
C ALA A 301 -3.69 -9.03 5.93
N VAL A 302 -3.71 -9.31 4.62
CA VAL A 302 -4.93 -9.40 3.80
C VAL A 302 -5.03 -10.71 3.03
N SER A 303 -6.01 -11.54 3.39
CA SER A 303 -6.29 -12.79 2.66
C SER A 303 -7.09 -12.56 1.39
N ARG A 304 -7.00 -13.52 0.48
CA ARG A 304 -7.79 -13.56 -0.76
C ARG A 304 -9.30 -13.49 -0.52
N GLN A 305 -9.78 -14.26 0.45
CA GLN A 305 -11.19 -14.34 0.78
C GLN A 305 -11.68 -13.02 1.39
N GLU A 306 -10.83 -12.33 2.15
CA GLU A 306 -11.13 -10.99 2.65
C GLU A 306 -11.29 -9.97 1.52
N VAL A 307 -10.40 -9.93 0.53
CA VAL A 307 -10.56 -9.04 -0.64
C VAL A 307 -11.91 -9.28 -1.31
N ALA A 308 -12.24 -10.54 -1.61
CA ALA A 308 -13.51 -10.89 -2.25
C ALA A 308 -14.75 -10.50 -1.41
N ARG A 309 -14.63 -10.42 -0.08
CA ARG A 309 -15.73 -10.08 0.83
C ARG A 309 -15.82 -8.58 1.15
N ILE A 310 -14.69 -7.89 1.25
CA ILE A 310 -14.56 -6.54 1.81
C ILE A 310 -14.34 -5.48 0.73
N LEU A 311 -13.77 -5.88 -0.41
CA LEU A 311 -13.51 -5.03 -1.57
C LEU A 311 -14.32 -5.49 -2.80
N PRO A 312 -15.67 -5.55 -2.71
CA PRO A 312 -16.50 -6.10 -3.79
C PRO A 312 -16.46 -5.26 -5.06
N LYS A 313 -16.34 -3.93 -4.99
CA LYS A 313 -16.27 -3.08 -6.20
C LYS A 313 -14.94 -3.27 -6.90
N PHE A 314 -13.84 -3.36 -6.15
CA PHE A 314 -12.53 -3.66 -6.71
C PHE A 314 -12.50 -5.06 -7.34
N SER A 315 -13.05 -6.06 -6.66
CA SER A 315 -13.17 -7.43 -7.19
C SER A 315 -13.99 -7.46 -8.49
N GLN A 316 -15.09 -6.70 -8.55
CA GLN A 316 -15.90 -6.55 -9.77
C GLN A 316 -15.12 -5.84 -10.89
N TRP A 317 -14.30 -4.84 -10.58
CA TRP A 317 -13.45 -4.19 -11.57
C TRP A 317 -12.44 -5.20 -12.15
N ILE A 318 -11.75 -5.99 -11.32
CA ILE A 318 -10.81 -7.02 -11.77
C ILE A 318 -11.51 -8.04 -12.69
N GLN A 319 -12.68 -8.54 -12.31
CA GLN A 319 -13.47 -9.47 -13.12
C GLN A 319 -13.89 -8.84 -14.47
N GLY A 320 -14.33 -7.58 -14.43
CA GLY A 320 -14.68 -6.82 -15.63
C GLY A 320 -13.49 -6.60 -16.55
N PHE A 321 -12.33 -6.24 -15.99
CA PHE A 321 -11.09 -6.07 -16.72
C PHE A 321 -10.66 -7.39 -17.38
N LYS A 322 -10.64 -8.50 -16.62
CA LYS A 322 -10.36 -9.84 -17.15
C LYS A 322 -11.27 -10.18 -18.33
N LYS A 323 -12.58 -9.97 -18.21
CA LYS A 323 -13.54 -10.23 -19.28
C LYS A 323 -13.19 -9.44 -20.55
N ARG A 324 -12.91 -8.13 -20.44
CA ARG A 324 -12.50 -7.28 -21.56
C ARG A 324 -11.21 -7.79 -22.22
N GLN A 325 -10.24 -8.23 -21.42
CA GLN A 325 -8.97 -8.76 -21.94
C GLN A 325 -9.11 -10.12 -22.61
N ASP A 326 -10.00 -10.99 -22.11
CA ASP A 326 -10.30 -12.28 -22.73
C ASP A 326 -11.09 -12.10 -24.06
N GLU A 327 -11.95 -11.09 -24.15
CA GLU A 327 -12.60 -10.70 -25.41
C GLU A 327 -11.57 -10.20 -26.44
N LYS A 328 -10.59 -9.38 -26.02
CA LYS A 328 -9.47 -8.95 -26.89
C LYS A 328 -8.65 -10.13 -27.40
N LYS A 329 -8.48 -11.21 -26.62
CA LYS A 329 -7.77 -12.43 -27.07
C LYS A 329 -8.45 -13.12 -28.25
N SER A 330 -9.76 -12.94 -28.40
CA SER A 330 -10.50 -13.50 -29.54
C SER A 330 -10.21 -12.73 -30.85
N GLY A 331 -9.55 -11.57 -30.78
CA GLY A 331 -9.14 -10.76 -31.93
C GLY A 331 -7.68 -10.26 -31.91
N GLY A 332 -6.83 -10.76 -31.00
CA GLY A 332 -5.46 -10.29 -30.74
C GLY A 332 -4.86 -10.99 -29.51
N ARG A 333 -3.81 -10.43 -28.87
CA ARG A 333 -3.34 -10.89 -27.54
C ARG A 333 -3.74 -9.86 -26.49
N GLY A 334 -4.52 -10.28 -25.49
CA GLY A 334 -4.88 -9.47 -24.33
C GLY A 334 -4.08 -9.88 -23.10
N TYR A 335 -4.14 -9.07 -22.04
CA TYR A 335 -3.47 -9.37 -20.78
C TYR A 335 -3.95 -10.69 -20.16
N PHE A 336 -3.04 -11.40 -19.50
CA PHE A 336 -3.38 -12.40 -18.51
C PHE A 336 -3.77 -11.70 -17.22
N VAL A 337 -4.94 -12.03 -16.69
CA VAL A 337 -5.39 -11.63 -15.35
C VAL A 337 -5.53 -12.91 -14.56
N VAL A 338 -4.63 -13.11 -13.60
CA VAL A 338 -4.50 -14.37 -12.87
C VAL A 338 -4.57 -14.12 -11.38
N GLU A 339 -5.33 -14.99 -10.72
CA GLU A 339 -5.34 -15.16 -9.27
C GLU A 339 -4.79 -16.57 -8.96
N PRO A 340 -3.57 -16.69 -8.44
CA PRO A 340 -2.93 -17.98 -8.19
C PRO A 340 -3.53 -18.68 -6.96
N PRO A 341 -4.12 -19.88 -7.11
CA PRO A 341 -4.62 -20.63 -5.97
C PRO A 341 -3.57 -20.93 -4.91
N GLY A 342 -2.35 -21.26 -5.36
CA GLY A 342 -1.27 -21.79 -4.54
C GLY A 342 -0.33 -20.74 -3.97
N TYR A 343 -0.61 -19.44 -4.17
CA TYR A 343 0.17 -18.40 -3.51
C TYR A 343 -0.04 -18.46 -2.00
N THR A 344 1.06 -18.62 -1.26
CA THR A 344 1.09 -18.82 0.20
C THR A 344 2.23 -18.04 0.84
N THR A 345 2.20 -17.96 2.17
CA THR A 345 3.25 -17.33 2.99
C THR A 345 4.43 -18.28 3.25
N ILE A 346 5.59 -17.69 3.53
CA ILE A 346 6.80 -18.38 4.01
C ILE A 346 6.84 -18.44 5.53
N GLY A 347 6.27 -17.42 6.18
CA GLY A 347 6.12 -17.37 7.62
C GLY A 347 4.90 -16.56 8.04
N PHE A 348 4.76 -16.35 9.35
CA PHE A 348 3.61 -15.69 9.95
C PHE A 348 3.67 -14.17 9.98
N SER A 349 4.86 -13.56 9.90
CA SER A 349 5.03 -12.13 10.10
C SER A 349 5.32 -11.38 8.81
N THR A 350 4.88 -10.12 8.78
CA THR A 350 5.17 -9.12 7.75
C THR A 350 6.65 -9.14 7.39
N ARG A 351 7.52 -9.01 8.41
CA ARG A 351 8.98 -8.97 8.23
C ARG A 351 9.48 -10.16 7.43
N HIS A 352 9.15 -11.39 7.84
CA HIS A 352 9.62 -12.56 7.09
C HIS A 352 9.15 -12.49 5.64
N ASN A 353 7.85 -12.37 5.37
CA ASN A 353 7.35 -12.43 4.00
C ASN A 353 7.87 -11.29 3.11
N MET A 354 7.98 -10.08 3.65
CA MET A 354 8.51 -8.90 2.96
C MET A 354 10.02 -8.99 2.72
N ASP A 355 10.77 -9.57 3.65
CA ASP A 355 12.21 -9.77 3.47
C ASP A 355 12.46 -10.67 2.24
N TYR A 356 11.69 -11.75 2.09
CA TYR A 356 11.80 -12.60 0.91
C TYR A 356 11.37 -11.92 -0.37
N LEU A 357 10.35 -11.05 -0.32
CA LEU A 357 9.92 -10.27 -1.48
C LEU A 357 11.00 -9.29 -1.95
N PHE A 358 11.70 -8.63 -1.02
CA PHE A 358 12.64 -7.58 -1.37
C PHE A 358 14.08 -8.04 -1.49
N PHE A 359 14.49 -9.10 -0.80
CA PHE A 359 15.87 -9.57 -0.73
C PHE A 359 16.04 -11.03 -1.16
N GLY A 360 14.94 -11.73 -1.46
CA GLY A 360 14.95 -13.16 -1.82
C GLY A 360 15.20 -14.10 -0.63
N LYS A 361 15.28 -13.58 0.60
CA LYS A 361 15.54 -14.33 1.84
C LYS A 361 15.16 -13.54 3.08
N SER A 362 15.12 -14.19 4.23
CA SER A 362 15.04 -13.52 5.54
C SER A 362 16.21 -12.55 5.75
N PHE A 363 15.90 -11.36 6.26
CA PHE A 363 16.86 -10.27 6.44
C PHE A 363 17.78 -10.53 7.63
N GLU A 364 19.09 -10.42 7.39
CA GLU A 364 20.15 -10.31 8.39
C GLU A 364 20.79 -8.93 8.19
N GLU A 365 21.18 -8.26 9.29
CA GLU A 365 21.47 -6.82 9.37
C GLU A 365 22.45 -6.27 8.30
N GLU A 366 23.33 -7.10 7.74
CA GLU A 366 24.41 -6.66 6.84
C GLU A 366 24.02 -6.45 5.35
N LYS A 367 22.76 -6.68 4.91
CA LYS A 367 22.53 -7.00 3.46
C LYS A 367 21.42 -6.24 2.74
N MET A 368 21.11 -4.99 3.12
CA MET A 368 20.21 -4.14 2.34
C MET A 368 20.65 -3.96 0.86
N TYR A 369 21.95 -4.04 0.63
CA TYR A 369 22.61 -4.05 -0.68
C TYR A 369 22.04 -5.06 -1.68
N HIS A 370 21.43 -6.14 -1.19
CA HIS A 370 20.83 -7.17 -2.03
C HIS A 370 19.33 -6.94 -2.28
N SER A 371 18.78 -5.78 -1.94
CA SER A 371 17.40 -5.49 -2.32
C SER A 371 17.24 -5.52 -3.83
N ILE A 372 16.07 -5.95 -4.31
CA ILE A 372 15.76 -5.94 -5.74
C ILE A 372 15.94 -4.54 -6.34
N TYR A 373 15.61 -3.48 -5.59
CA TYR A 373 15.88 -2.09 -5.97
C TYR A 373 17.35 -1.83 -6.27
N ASN A 374 18.23 -2.19 -5.34
CA ASN A 374 19.67 -1.99 -5.48
C ASN A 374 20.23 -2.78 -6.66
N VAL A 375 19.85 -4.05 -6.81
CA VAL A 375 20.34 -4.90 -7.91
C VAL A 375 19.89 -4.34 -9.26
N VAL A 376 18.61 -3.96 -9.39
CA VAL A 376 18.05 -3.36 -10.61
C VAL A 376 18.71 -2.03 -10.93
N LYS A 377 18.85 -1.15 -9.93
CA LYS A 377 19.50 0.15 -10.12
C LYS A 377 20.98 0.05 -10.41
N TYR A 378 21.68 -0.90 -9.83
CA TYR A 378 23.07 -1.12 -10.17
C TYR A 378 23.23 -1.49 -11.66
N LYS A 379 22.39 -2.42 -12.14
CA LYS A 379 22.49 -2.90 -13.52
C LYS A 379 22.08 -1.83 -14.54
N HIS A 380 20.94 -1.18 -14.30
CA HIS A 380 20.28 -0.31 -15.28
C HIS A 380 20.44 1.17 -15.01
N GLY A 381 20.88 1.57 -13.82
CA GLY A 381 21.13 2.96 -13.46
C GLY A 381 19.89 3.83 -13.65
N VAL A 382 19.99 4.80 -14.55
CA VAL A 382 18.92 5.75 -14.87
C VAL A 382 17.92 5.20 -15.90
N ASP A 383 18.07 3.95 -16.36
CA ASP A 383 17.14 3.39 -17.36
C ASP A 383 15.86 2.81 -16.74
N VAL A 384 15.89 2.53 -15.44
CA VAL A 384 14.75 2.05 -14.65
C VAL A 384 14.49 3.06 -13.55
N SER A 385 13.31 3.67 -13.48
CA SER A 385 12.91 4.45 -12.31
C SER A 385 12.41 3.55 -11.19
N THR A 386 12.63 3.90 -9.94
CA THR A 386 12.19 3.08 -8.80
C THR A 386 11.44 3.91 -7.76
N SER A 387 10.33 3.39 -7.24
CA SER A 387 9.60 4.06 -6.17
C SER A 387 9.13 3.11 -5.09
N MET A 388 9.12 3.62 -3.86
CA MET A 388 8.54 2.94 -2.72
C MET A 388 7.70 3.93 -1.94
N THR A 389 6.39 3.75 -2.02
CA THR A 389 5.38 4.55 -1.31
C THR A 389 4.79 3.73 -0.17
N MET A 390 4.65 4.30 1.03
CA MET A 390 4.11 3.56 2.19
C MET A 390 3.19 4.42 3.06
N GLY A 391 2.07 3.85 3.51
CA GLY A 391 1.09 4.52 4.36
C GLY A 391 1.34 4.41 5.86
N TYR A 392 2.61 4.32 6.29
CA TYR A 392 2.98 4.10 7.69
C TYR A 392 4.12 5.03 8.11
N CYS A 393 3.99 5.64 9.28
CA CYS A 393 4.99 6.57 9.82
C CYS A 393 6.30 5.87 10.21
N HIS A 394 6.23 4.59 10.56
CA HIS A 394 7.46 3.83 10.73
C HIS A 394 7.96 3.35 9.38
N ASN A 395 9.22 3.61 9.10
CA ASN A 395 9.89 2.99 7.98
C ASN A 395 10.05 1.50 8.29
N SER A 396 9.19 0.64 7.73
CA SER A 396 9.23 -0.80 7.96
C SER A 396 10.52 -1.46 7.48
N ILE A 397 11.19 -0.88 6.48
CA ILE A 397 12.56 -1.28 6.11
C ILE A 397 13.51 -1.04 7.29
N MET A 398 13.28 -0.01 8.13
CA MET A 398 14.06 0.21 9.34
C MET A 398 13.84 -0.81 10.46
N PHE A 399 12.69 -1.48 10.53
CA PHE A 399 12.49 -2.58 11.50
C PHE A 399 13.32 -3.84 11.16
N GLY A 400 13.98 -3.89 10.00
CA GLY A 400 14.87 -4.97 9.59
C GLY A 400 16.17 -5.06 10.39
N GLY A 401 16.65 -3.97 11.00
CA GLY A 401 17.90 -3.97 11.79
C GLY A 401 19.03 -3.26 11.06
N TYR A 402 19.02 -1.92 11.14
CA TYR A 402 20.10 -1.12 10.59
C TYR A 402 21.27 -1.01 11.56
N ASP A 403 22.46 -1.30 11.03
CA ASP A 403 23.73 -0.81 11.54
C ASP A 403 23.81 0.72 11.36
N ALA A 404 24.39 1.42 12.34
CA ALA A 404 24.56 2.88 12.37
C ALA A 404 25.52 3.42 11.29
N SER A 405 25.97 2.56 10.36
CA SER A 405 26.97 2.85 9.33
C SER A 405 26.40 3.36 8.01
N ILE A 406 25.08 3.35 7.84
CA ILE A 406 24.44 3.94 6.65
C ILE A 406 24.44 5.46 6.78
N PRO A 407 24.75 6.22 5.70
CA PRO A 407 24.68 7.66 5.73
C PRO A 407 23.32 8.13 6.23
N GLU A 408 23.34 8.82 7.37
CA GLU A 408 22.21 9.45 8.04
C GLU A 408 21.29 10.19 7.02
N ASP A 409 21.85 10.67 5.92
CA ASP A 409 21.20 11.53 4.95
C ASP A 409 20.04 10.92 4.11
N SER A 410 19.79 9.61 4.19
CA SER A 410 18.92 8.91 3.21
C SER A 410 17.48 8.58 3.69
N HIS A 411 17.12 8.92 4.93
CA HIS A 411 16.10 8.13 5.66
C HIS A 411 14.69 8.70 5.81
N ILE A 412 14.37 9.89 5.30
CA ILE A 412 13.15 10.58 5.77
C ILE A 412 11.91 10.30 4.90
N GLY A 413 12.06 9.72 3.70
CA GLY A 413 10.89 9.41 2.87
C GLY A 413 10.18 10.66 2.35
N LEU A 414 10.93 11.73 2.07
CA LEU A 414 10.42 13.00 1.54
C LEU A 414 10.23 12.99 0.02
N GLY A 415 10.13 11.81 -0.59
CA GLY A 415 10.31 11.60 -2.02
C GLY A 415 11.77 11.61 -2.47
N SER A 416 12.73 11.54 -1.54
CA SER A 416 14.17 11.50 -1.82
C SER A 416 14.64 10.12 -2.27
N ARG A 417 15.89 10.04 -2.73
CA ARG A 417 16.53 8.75 -3.04
C ARG A 417 16.86 7.97 -1.77
N PHE A 418 16.73 6.65 -1.84
CA PHE A 418 17.08 5.73 -0.75
C PHE A 418 17.46 4.36 -1.32
N PHE A 419 18.73 3.96 -1.25
CA PHE A 419 19.20 2.61 -1.63
C PHE A 419 18.54 2.03 -2.89
N GLY A 420 18.82 2.64 -4.04
CA GLY A 420 18.26 2.19 -5.31
C GLY A 420 16.77 2.49 -5.49
N VAL A 421 16.13 3.21 -4.57
CA VAL A 421 14.79 3.80 -4.74
C VAL A 421 14.95 5.27 -5.14
N ASP A 422 14.42 5.69 -6.29
CA ASP A 422 14.46 7.08 -6.73
C ASP A 422 13.46 7.96 -5.98
N HIS A 423 12.27 7.42 -5.76
CA HIS A 423 11.13 8.09 -5.14
C HIS A 423 10.72 7.34 -3.87
N HIS A 424 11.45 7.57 -2.78
CA HIS A 424 11.12 7.00 -1.47
C HIS A 424 10.17 7.93 -0.72
N PHE A 425 8.92 7.52 -0.57
CA PHE A 425 7.87 8.30 0.08
C PHE A 425 7.17 7.45 1.15
N PHE A 426 7.45 7.66 2.44
CA PHE A 426 6.72 6.96 3.50
C PHE A 426 6.05 7.95 4.43
N SER A 427 4.76 7.70 4.66
CA SER A 427 3.86 8.50 5.46
C SER A 427 3.76 9.96 5.02
N PRO A 428 2.64 10.63 5.32
CA PRO A 428 2.58 12.08 5.33
C PRO A 428 3.48 12.70 6.41
N LEU A 429 4.80 12.59 6.28
CA LEU A 429 5.80 13.23 7.14
C LEU A 429 5.72 12.89 8.64
N CYS A 430 5.06 11.79 9.03
CA CYS A 430 4.75 11.52 10.44
C CYS A 430 4.01 12.69 11.12
N HIS A 431 3.10 13.32 10.37
CA HIS A 431 2.25 14.40 10.85
C HIS A 431 1.50 14.01 12.13
N GLN A 432 1.40 14.90 13.13
CA GLN A 432 0.86 14.59 14.46
C GLN A 432 -0.58 14.04 14.49
N ASP A 433 -1.40 14.35 13.47
CA ASP A 433 -2.74 13.75 13.36
C ASP A 433 -2.72 12.24 13.07
N PHE A 434 -1.65 11.78 12.44
CA PHE A 434 -1.40 10.39 12.05
C PHE A 434 -0.22 9.76 12.82
N GLY A 435 0.54 10.56 13.55
CA GLY A 435 1.73 10.22 14.33
C GLY A 435 1.47 9.41 15.61
N THR A 436 2.52 9.22 16.42
CA THR A 436 2.78 8.43 17.68
C THR A 436 1.64 8.18 18.66
N VAL A 437 0.44 8.72 18.43
CA VAL A 437 -0.81 8.27 19.03
C VAL A 437 -1.10 6.84 18.56
N LEU A 438 -0.44 5.86 19.20
CA LEU A 438 -0.70 4.43 19.09
C LEU A 438 -2.02 4.12 19.81
N GLY A 439 -3.13 4.54 19.21
CA GLY A 439 -4.46 4.26 19.70
C GLY A 439 -5.20 3.32 18.75
N ASN A 440 -6.00 2.41 19.29
CA ASN A 440 -6.91 1.59 18.49
C ASN A 440 -7.99 2.43 17.78
N PHE A 441 -8.13 3.73 18.06
CA PHE A 441 -9.20 4.58 17.53
C PHE A 441 -8.72 5.91 16.90
N LYS A 442 -7.42 6.19 16.97
CA LYS A 442 -6.80 7.36 16.32
C LYS A 442 -5.36 6.98 15.96
N GLY A 443 -4.87 7.54 14.87
CA GLY A 443 -3.48 7.39 14.45
C GLY A 443 -3.31 6.24 13.45
N PRO A 444 -2.08 5.70 13.33
CA PRO A 444 -1.72 4.78 12.27
C PRO A 444 -2.30 3.37 12.47
N ASN A 445 -2.59 3.01 13.72
CA ASN A 445 -3.16 1.73 14.13
C ASN A 445 -4.66 1.80 14.43
N SER A 446 -5.32 2.89 14.00
CA SER A 446 -6.75 3.06 14.20
C SER A 446 -7.54 1.97 13.48
N ILE A 447 -8.38 1.25 14.23
CA ILE A 447 -9.19 0.16 13.70
C ILE A 447 -10.34 0.67 12.82
N THR A 448 -10.83 1.88 13.08
CA THR A 448 -12.07 2.38 12.44
C THR A 448 -11.80 3.13 11.15
N LYS A 449 -10.83 4.04 11.18
CA LYS A 449 -10.42 4.89 10.07
C LYS A 449 -9.06 5.52 10.37
N ARG A 450 -8.30 5.76 9.32
CA ARG A 450 -7.00 6.42 9.40
C ARG A 450 -7.08 7.70 8.63
N CYS A 451 -6.85 8.80 9.33
CA CYS A 451 -7.10 10.13 8.80
C CYS A 451 -5.86 10.99 8.92
N LEU A 452 -5.64 11.79 7.89
CA LEU A 452 -4.65 12.84 7.83
C LEU A 452 -5.31 14.05 7.17
N ALA A 453 -5.26 15.21 7.84
CA ALA A 453 -5.81 16.47 7.32
C ALA A 453 -7.25 16.32 6.78
N GLY A 454 -8.10 15.56 7.50
CA GLY A 454 -9.50 15.35 7.11
C GLY A 454 -9.72 14.37 5.95
N GLU A 455 -8.68 13.67 5.48
CA GLU A 455 -8.77 12.68 4.41
C GLU A 455 -8.21 11.33 4.85
N HIS A 456 -8.65 10.26 4.18
CA HIS A 456 -8.10 8.94 4.44
C HIS A 456 -6.65 8.83 3.99
N VAL A 457 -5.83 8.13 4.76
CA VAL A 457 -4.39 7.99 4.47
C VAL A 457 -4.16 7.31 3.12
N HIS A 458 -4.88 6.22 2.80
CA HIS A 458 -4.78 5.58 1.49
C HIS A 458 -5.06 6.54 0.32
N ASN A 459 -5.89 7.56 0.50
CA ASN A 459 -6.17 8.55 -0.57
C ASN A 459 -4.97 9.43 -0.87
N HIS A 460 -4.17 9.75 0.14
CA HIS A 460 -2.89 10.45 -0.05
C HIS A 460 -1.91 9.61 -0.86
N LEU A 461 -1.81 8.31 -0.59
CA LEU A 461 -0.93 7.39 -1.32
C LEU A 461 -1.37 7.26 -2.78
N LEU A 462 -2.66 6.98 -3.03
CA LEU A 462 -3.20 6.86 -4.38
C LEU A 462 -3.06 8.18 -5.16
N SER A 463 -3.22 9.32 -4.48
CA SER A 463 -3.05 10.64 -5.07
C SER A 463 -1.61 10.96 -5.44
N TYR A 464 -0.62 10.43 -4.70
CA TYR A 464 0.80 10.51 -5.03
C TYR A 464 1.17 9.58 -6.20
N MET A 465 0.67 8.34 -6.18
CA MET A 465 1.00 7.34 -7.20
C MET A 465 0.45 7.70 -8.59
N SER A 466 -0.72 8.31 -8.66
CA SER A 466 -1.36 8.66 -9.93
C SER A 466 -0.52 9.58 -10.84
N PRO A 467 0.00 10.74 -10.38
CA PRO A 467 0.90 11.56 -11.19
C PRO A 467 2.25 10.87 -11.45
N LEU A 468 2.78 10.09 -10.51
CA LEU A 468 4.05 9.37 -10.69
C LEU A 468 3.96 8.36 -11.85
N LEU A 469 2.95 7.50 -11.83
CA LEU A 469 2.70 6.54 -12.91
C LEU A 469 2.39 7.23 -14.25
N LYS A 470 1.67 8.36 -14.22
CA LYS A 470 1.44 9.16 -15.43
C LYS A 470 2.75 9.68 -16.03
N GLN A 471 3.66 10.20 -15.20
CA GLN A 471 4.99 10.62 -15.64
C GLN A 471 5.75 9.43 -16.24
N HIS A 472 5.73 8.26 -15.60
CA HIS A 472 6.39 7.06 -16.11
C HIS A 472 5.84 6.59 -17.46
N VAL A 473 4.52 6.53 -17.63
CA VAL A 473 3.89 6.13 -18.90
C VAL A 473 4.23 7.10 -20.04
N ILE A 474 4.19 8.41 -19.77
CA ILE A 474 4.57 9.44 -20.77
C ILE A 474 6.04 9.28 -21.19
N LEU A 475 6.95 9.07 -20.23
CA LEU A 475 8.38 8.92 -20.51
C LEU A 475 8.69 7.62 -21.27
N ALA A 476 8.05 6.51 -20.91
CA ALA A 476 8.23 5.21 -21.56
C ALA A 476 7.68 5.18 -22.99
N GLY A 477 6.63 5.95 -23.30
CA GLY A 477 6.01 6.01 -24.63
C GLY A 477 6.85 6.66 -25.73
N GLY A 478 8.03 7.22 -25.41
CA GLY A 478 8.96 7.74 -26.42
C GLY A 478 8.46 8.98 -27.19
N GLU A 479 7.36 9.60 -26.77
CA GLU A 479 6.89 10.88 -27.31
C GLU A 479 7.79 12.03 -26.83
N GLY A 480 9.05 12.04 -27.28
CA GLY A 480 10.03 13.11 -27.06
C GLY A 480 9.61 14.47 -27.66
N THR A 481 8.41 14.57 -28.24
CA THR A 481 7.83 15.83 -28.73
C THR A 481 6.64 16.34 -27.91
N ALA A 482 6.00 15.50 -27.08
CA ALA A 482 4.90 15.94 -26.21
C ALA A 482 5.40 16.62 -24.93
N SER A 483 6.53 16.15 -24.38
CA SER A 483 7.10 16.70 -23.14
C SER A 483 7.50 18.18 -23.27
N SER A 484 7.97 18.64 -24.44
CA SER A 484 8.33 20.07 -24.62
C SER A 484 7.14 21.02 -24.76
N LYS A 485 5.96 20.52 -25.15
CA LYS A 485 4.72 21.32 -25.24
C LYS A 485 3.90 21.30 -23.96
N ILE A 486 3.93 20.19 -23.23
CA ILE A 486 3.18 20.01 -21.98
C ILE A 486 3.98 20.60 -20.79
N PHE A 487 5.32 20.59 -20.83
CA PHE A 487 6.18 21.05 -19.73
C PHE A 487 7.20 22.13 -20.17
N PRO A 488 6.75 23.32 -20.62
CA PRO A 488 7.65 24.37 -21.12
C PRO A 488 8.59 24.96 -20.05
N HIS A 489 8.31 24.72 -18.76
CA HIS A 489 9.07 25.29 -17.64
C HIS A 489 10.14 24.35 -17.07
N LEU A 490 10.01 23.05 -17.31
CA LEU A 490 11.03 22.08 -16.95
C LEU A 490 12.06 22.05 -18.06
N LYS A 491 13.30 22.43 -17.76
CA LYS A 491 14.39 22.32 -18.74
C LYS A 491 14.45 20.86 -19.20
N PRO A 492 14.40 20.57 -20.52
CA PRO A 492 14.49 19.20 -21.05
C PRO A 492 15.73 18.44 -20.59
N SER A 493 16.74 19.13 -20.03
CA SER A 493 17.93 18.55 -19.43
C SER A 493 17.70 17.83 -18.09
N ALA A 494 16.60 18.07 -17.36
CA ALA A 494 16.29 17.39 -16.10
C ALA A 494 15.69 15.99 -16.33
N PHE A 495 14.97 15.81 -17.44
CA PHE A 495 14.47 14.52 -17.91
C PHE A 495 15.27 14.08 -19.14
N LYS A 496 16.59 13.91 -18.99
CA LYS A 496 17.37 13.20 -20.00
C LYS A 496 16.85 11.76 -20.05
N SER A 497 15.98 11.48 -21.03
CA SER A 497 15.61 10.23 -21.72
C SER A 497 16.11 8.85 -21.21
N GLY A 498 16.34 8.66 -19.91
CA GLY A 498 16.87 7.44 -19.33
C GLY A 498 15.75 6.48 -18.94
N ASN A 499 14.81 6.93 -18.11
CA ASN A 499 13.80 6.06 -17.48
C ASN A 499 12.79 5.46 -18.49
N LYS A 500 13.18 4.41 -19.21
CA LYS A 500 12.33 3.64 -20.12
C LYS A 500 11.43 2.67 -19.35
N TYR A 501 11.88 2.23 -18.18
CA TYR A 501 11.19 1.28 -17.32
C TYR A 501 10.97 1.84 -15.93
N PHE A 502 10.09 1.21 -15.15
CA PHE A 502 9.90 1.55 -13.75
C PHE A 502 9.59 0.34 -12.87
N MET A 503 9.92 0.44 -11.58
CA MET A 503 9.58 -0.52 -10.52
C MET A 503 9.02 0.22 -9.32
N ASP A 504 7.71 0.14 -9.14
CA ASP A 504 6.98 0.95 -8.16
C ASP A 504 6.25 0.06 -7.16
N PHE A 505 6.56 0.19 -5.88
CA PHE A 505 5.81 -0.47 -4.81
C PHE A 505 5.03 0.54 -3.98
N ALA A 506 3.72 0.33 -3.85
CA ALA A 506 2.87 1.05 -2.92
C ALA A 506 2.35 0.12 -1.83
N ILE A 507 2.81 0.37 -0.60
CA ILE A 507 2.57 -0.44 0.59
C ILE A 507 1.45 0.16 1.42
N PHE A 508 0.37 -0.59 1.53
CA PHE A 508 -0.83 -0.26 2.28
C PHE A 508 -0.81 -1.00 3.61
N THR A 509 -0.95 -0.24 4.68
CA THR A 509 -1.08 -0.81 6.04
C THR A 509 -2.54 -1.03 6.41
N GLU A 510 -3.50 -0.78 5.53
CA GLU A 510 -4.88 -1.22 5.74
C GLU A 510 -4.94 -2.74 5.69
N GLY A 511 -5.09 -3.37 6.85
CA GLY A 511 -4.93 -4.81 7.02
C GLY A 511 -3.94 -5.17 8.12
N HIS A 512 -3.00 -4.27 8.42
CA HIS A 512 -2.07 -4.38 9.56
C HIS A 512 -2.84 -4.51 10.87
N GLU A 513 -2.20 -5.03 11.92
CA GLU A 513 -2.85 -5.42 13.15
C GLU A 513 -3.79 -4.34 13.72
N GLY A 514 -5.05 -4.73 13.92
CA GLY A 514 -6.11 -3.83 14.38
C GLY A 514 -6.77 -3.01 13.26
N THR A 515 -6.09 -2.68 12.17
CA THR A 515 -6.62 -1.78 11.12
C THR A 515 -7.55 -2.44 10.11
N HIS A 516 -7.88 -3.73 10.29
CA HIS A 516 -8.61 -4.52 9.30
C HIS A 516 -9.95 -3.91 8.83
N SER A 517 -10.72 -3.26 9.72
CA SER A 517 -11.98 -2.60 9.31
C SER A 517 -11.78 -1.40 8.38
N VAL A 518 -10.58 -0.82 8.33
CA VAL A 518 -10.22 0.28 7.43
C VAL A 518 -10.15 -0.21 5.98
N LEU A 519 -9.84 -1.48 5.74
CA LEU A 519 -9.77 -2.06 4.39
C LEU A 519 -11.08 -1.80 3.60
N ALA A 520 -12.22 -1.85 4.28
CA ALA A 520 -13.52 -1.64 3.66
C ALA A 520 -13.78 -0.18 3.20
N LEU A 521 -12.93 0.77 3.62
CA LEU A 521 -12.95 2.17 3.18
C LEU A 521 -12.17 2.37 1.88
N LEU A 522 -11.33 1.40 1.49
CA LEU A 522 -10.54 1.48 0.26
C LEU A 522 -11.33 1.12 -0.99
N ASP A 523 -12.44 0.40 -0.86
CA ASP A 523 -13.11 -0.23 -2.02
C ASP A 523 -13.45 0.77 -3.13
N ASP A 524 -14.01 1.94 -2.76
CA ASP A 524 -14.34 3.00 -3.72
C ASP A 524 -13.08 3.67 -4.30
N ASP A 525 -12.15 4.06 -3.44
CA ASP A 525 -10.95 4.81 -3.82
C ASP A 525 -9.99 3.96 -4.68
N LEU A 526 -9.79 2.69 -4.29
CA LEU A 526 -9.01 1.71 -5.05
C LEU A 526 -9.66 1.40 -6.40
N THR A 527 -10.99 1.20 -6.43
CA THR A 527 -11.72 0.98 -7.68
C THR A 527 -11.58 2.18 -8.62
N GLN A 528 -11.71 3.40 -8.10
CA GLN A 528 -11.57 4.61 -8.90
C GLN A 528 -10.14 4.77 -9.41
N PHE A 529 -9.14 4.49 -8.57
CA PHE A 529 -7.74 4.52 -8.97
C PHE A 529 -7.47 3.51 -10.10
N MET A 530 -7.99 2.28 -10.03
CA MET A 530 -7.80 1.30 -11.10
C MET A 530 -8.48 1.70 -12.42
N LYS A 531 -9.66 2.33 -12.36
CA LYS A 531 -10.30 2.91 -13.55
C LYS A 531 -9.44 4.03 -14.15
N ASP A 532 -8.91 4.91 -13.31
CA ASP A 532 -8.02 5.98 -13.76
C ASP A 532 -6.72 5.41 -14.35
N LEU A 533 -6.19 4.33 -13.77
CA LEU A 533 -5.01 3.62 -14.27
C LEU A 533 -5.24 3.04 -15.68
N GLU A 534 -6.43 2.45 -15.91
CA GLU A 534 -6.85 1.91 -17.21
C GLU A 534 -7.17 3.02 -18.22
N GLU A 535 -8.02 3.98 -17.87
CA GLU A 535 -8.66 4.88 -18.83
C GLU A 535 -7.98 6.24 -18.98
N LYS A 536 -7.37 6.77 -17.91
CA LYS A 536 -6.78 8.13 -17.91
C LYS A 536 -5.26 8.12 -18.00
N ILE A 537 -4.62 7.17 -17.33
CA ILE A 537 -3.17 7.02 -17.30
C ILE A 537 -2.70 6.19 -18.51
N GLY A 538 -3.53 5.28 -19.03
CA GLY A 538 -3.16 4.40 -20.15
C GLY A 538 -2.10 3.37 -19.77
N PHE A 539 -2.04 2.97 -18.49
CA PHE A 539 -1.00 2.05 -18.00
C PHE A 539 -1.00 0.71 -18.74
N PHE A 540 -2.19 0.18 -19.05
CA PHE A 540 -2.36 -1.09 -19.76
C PHE A 540 -2.34 -0.95 -21.29
N ASP A 541 -2.02 0.23 -21.82
CA ASP A 541 -1.81 0.42 -23.27
C ASP A 541 -0.40 -0.03 -23.69
N ASN A 542 0.56 -0.05 -22.75
CA ASN A 542 1.89 -0.59 -22.98
C ASN A 542 1.95 -2.07 -22.54
N PRO A 543 2.08 -3.03 -23.47
CA PRO A 543 2.13 -4.46 -23.16
C PRO A 543 3.32 -4.86 -22.28
N GLN A 544 4.32 -4.00 -22.09
CA GLN A 544 5.45 -4.25 -21.19
C GLN A 544 5.14 -3.91 -19.72
N ASN A 545 4.03 -3.23 -19.44
CA ASN A 545 3.64 -2.90 -18.07
C ASN A 545 2.95 -4.08 -17.39
N THR A 546 3.39 -4.39 -16.17
CA THR A 546 2.83 -5.44 -15.31
C THR A 546 2.26 -4.80 -14.05
N PHE A 547 1.03 -5.18 -13.69
CA PHE A 547 0.44 -4.80 -12.41
C PHE A 547 0.32 -6.01 -11.48
N ILE A 548 0.70 -5.82 -10.23
CA ILE A 548 0.65 -6.84 -9.18
C ILE A 548 -0.13 -6.28 -8.00
N PHE A 549 -1.13 -7.01 -7.53
CA PHE A 549 -1.75 -6.78 -6.23
C PHE A 549 -1.36 -7.96 -5.35
N THR A 550 -0.71 -7.73 -4.22
CA THR A 550 -0.29 -8.77 -3.30
C THR A 550 -0.51 -8.39 -1.86
N ALA A 551 -0.56 -9.39 -0.99
CA ALA A 551 -0.42 -9.27 0.45
C ALA A 551 0.80 -10.09 0.90
N ASP A 552 1.46 -9.65 1.95
CA ASP A 552 2.59 -10.39 2.54
C ASP A 552 2.14 -11.67 3.25
N HIS A 553 0.97 -11.63 3.89
CA HIS A 553 0.25 -12.76 4.46
C HIS A 553 -1.25 -12.50 4.55
N GLY A 554 -2.02 -13.54 4.90
CA GLY A 554 -3.43 -13.36 5.26
C GLY A 554 -3.60 -12.75 6.64
N ASN A 555 -4.80 -12.26 6.95
CA ASN A 555 -5.08 -11.71 8.26
C ASN A 555 -4.89 -12.75 9.38
N HIS A 556 -4.32 -12.31 10.49
CA HIS A 556 -4.11 -13.13 11.68
C HIS A 556 -4.66 -12.51 12.96
N MET A 557 -5.38 -11.38 12.87
CA MET A 557 -5.79 -10.62 14.05
C MET A 557 -7.25 -10.78 14.39
N GLY A 558 -7.48 -11.14 15.64
CA GLY A 558 -8.79 -11.21 16.25
C GLY A 558 -9.34 -12.64 16.35
N PRO A 559 -10.47 -12.81 17.06
CA PRO A 559 -10.91 -14.13 17.52
C PRO A 559 -11.16 -15.15 16.40
N TYR A 560 -11.54 -14.68 15.20
CA TYR A 560 -11.76 -15.56 14.05
C TYR A 560 -10.45 -16.23 13.59
N PHE A 561 -9.37 -15.46 13.44
CA PHE A 561 -8.10 -15.96 12.92
C PHE A 561 -7.29 -16.74 13.96
N GLU A 562 -7.44 -16.38 15.24
CA GLU A 562 -6.75 -17.07 16.33
C GLU A 562 -7.42 -18.40 16.69
N PHE A 563 -8.75 -18.43 16.81
CA PHE A 563 -9.47 -19.56 17.43
C PHE A 563 -10.18 -20.49 16.44
N THR A 564 -10.14 -20.21 15.14
CA THR A 564 -10.81 -21.06 14.14
C THR A 564 -9.82 -21.59 13.10
N THR A 565 -9.97 -22.86 12.73
CA THR A 565 -9.20 -23.47 11.64
C THR A 565 -9.42 -22.76 10.29
N ALA A 566 -10.61 -22.23 10.03
CA ALA A 566 -10.92 -21.45 8.85
C ALA A 566 -10.12 -20.15 8.80
N GLY A 567 -10.08 -19.40 9.89
CA GLY A 567 -9.26 -18.19 9.99
C GLY A 567 -7.76 -18.49 9.94
N GLN A 568 -7.30 -19.57 10.58
CA GLN A 568 -5.90 -20.02 10.46
C GLN A 568 -5.53 -20.42 9.03
N LEU A 569 -6.46 -21.00 8.25
CA LEU A 569 -6.25 -21.25 6.82
C LEU A 569 -6.17 -19.93 6.05
N GLU A 570 -7.10 -19.00 6.24
CA GLU A 570 -7.12 -17.72 5.51
C GLU A 570 -5.82 -16.93 5.71
N ARG A 571 -5.22 -17.02 6.91
CA ARG A 571 -3.89 -16.47 7.22
C ARG A 571 -2.80 -16.94 6.25
N THR A 572 -2.90 -18.18 5.77
CA THR A 572 -1.92 -18.80 4.86
C THR A 572 -2.24 -18.56 3.39
N THR A 573 -3.36 -17.90 3.08
CA THR A 573 -3.79 -17.60 1.70
C THR A 573 -3.86 -16.09 1.45
N PRO A 574 -2.71 -15.40 1.42
CA PRO A 574 -2.65 -13.99 1.07
C PRO A 574 -3.31 -13.71 -0.28
N ALA A 575 -3.84 -12.50 -0.43
CA ALA A 575 -4.38 -12.06 -1.70
C ALA A 575 -3.25 -11.89 -2.73
N MET A 576 -3.50 -12.30 -3.98
CA MET A 576 -2.58 -12.09 -5.10
C MET A 576 -3.36 -11.99 -6.41
N ILE A 577 -3.06 -10.95 -7.20
CA ILE A 577 -3.49 -10.81 -8.58
C ILE A 577 -2.29 -10.37 -9.41
N ILE A 578 -2.05 -11.03 -10.53
CA ILE A 578 -1.05 -10.64 -11.52
C ILE A 578 -1.78 -10.28 -12.81
N ILE A 579 -1.49 -9.08 -13.34
CA ILE A 579 -1.92 -8.61 -14.65
C ILE A 579 -0.67 -8.42 -15.52
N ALA A 580 -0.44 -9.34 -16.45
CA ALA A 580 0.78 -9.37 -17.27
C ALA A 580 0.44 -9.69 -18.74
N HIS A 581 1.18 -9.12 -19.69
CA HIS A 581 0.98 -9.37 -21.11
C HIS A 581 1.96 -10.45 -21.63
N PRO A 582 1.56 -11.30 -22.60
CA PRO A 582 2.47 -12.26 -23.24
C PRO A 582 3.75 -11.64 -23.80
N GLU A 583 3.67 -10.44 -24.38
CA GLU A 583 4.84 -9.78 -25.02
C GLU A 583 6.00 -9.52 -24.06
N MET A 584 5.70 -9.16 -22.80
CA MET A 584 6.72 -9.06 -21.76
C MET A 584 7.41 -10.42 -21.54
N MET A 585 6.65 -11.52 -21.53
CA MET A 585 7.18 -12.87 -21.36
C MET A 585 8.02 -13.30 -22.58
N GLU A 586 7.63 -12.93 -23.81
CA GLU A 586 8.44 -13.17 -25.01
C GLU A 586 9.78 -12.43 -24.93
N LYS A 587 9.80 -11.22 -24.37
CA LYS A 587 11.04 -10.48 -24.14
C LYS A 587 11.92 -11.15 -23.06
N ILE A 588 11.31 -11.75 -22.04
CA ILE A 588 12.03 -12.60 -21.09
C ILE A 588 12.65 -13.81 -21.80
N ASP A 589 11.91 -14.48 -22.69
CA ASP A 589 12.44 -15.60 -23.48
C ASP A 589 13.67 -15.18 -24.29
N VAL A 590 13.59 -14.04 -24.97
CA VAL A 590 14.73 -13.47 -25.73
C VAL A 590 15.92 -13.18 -24.80
N ASN A 591 15.69 -12.53 -23.66
CA ASN A 591 16.73 -12.21 -22.69
C ASN A 591 17.40 -13.46 -22.11
N LYS A 592 16.67 -14.57 -21.99
CA LYS A 592 17.18 -15.86 -21.52
C LYS A 592 17.74 -16.76 -22.62
N GLY A 593 17.65 -16.37 -23.89
CA GLY A 593 18.01 -17.23 -25.02
C GLY A 593 17.12 -18.48 -25.15
N GLN A 594 15.86 -18.38 -24.75
CA GLN A 594 14.86 -19.47 -24.81
C GLN A 594 13.98 -19.35 -26.06
N GLU A 595 13.26 -20.43 -26.38
CA GLU A 595 12.23 -20.40 -27.42
C GLU A 595 11.06 -19.50 -26.98
N ILE A 596 10.61 -18.60 -27.87
CA ILE A 596 9.47 -17.70 -27.64
C ILE A 596 8.23 -18.51 -27.24
N GLY A 597 7.59 -18.11 -26.15
CA GLY A 597 6.43 -18.77 -25.55
C GLY A 597 6.78 -19.72 -24.41
N THR A 598 8.07 -19.92 -24.11
CA THR A 598 8.51 -20.75 -22.98
C THR A 598 8.12 -20.14 -21.65
N SER A 599 8.40 -18.85 -21.44
CA SER A 599 8.05 -18.11 -20.23
C SER A 599 6.53 -18.06 -20.02
N GLU A 600 5.74 -17.90 -21.10
CA GLU A 600 4.27 -17.94 -21.00
C GLU A 600 3.76 -19.32 -20.56
N ARG A 601 4.30 -20.39 -21.15
CA ARG A 601 3.96 -21.77 -20.79
C ARG A 601 4.33 -22.07 -19.34
N ASN A 602 5.55 -21.71 -18.93
CA ASN A 602 6.02 -21.88 -17.56
C ASN A 602 5.16 -21.09 -16.58
N PHE A 603 4.84 -19.83 -16.90
CA PHE A 603 3.94 -19.01 -16.09
C PHE A 603 2.58 -19.69 -15.88
N LYS A 604 1.94 -20.18 -16.94
CA LYS A 604 0.65 -20.89 -16.83
C LYS A 604 0.74 -22.16 -15.99
N GLU A 605 1.83 -22.92 -16.07
CA GLU A 605 2.01 -24.10 -15.24
C GLU A 605 2.32 -23.74 -13.78
N ARG A 606 3.16 -22.72 -13.53
CA ARG A 606 3.47 -22.23 -12.17
C ARG A 606 2.24 -21.71 -11.45
N MET A 607 1.29 -21.10 -12.17
CA MET A 607 0.00 -20.65 -11.58
C MET A 607 -0.85 -21.80 -11.03
N LYS A 608 -0.57 -23.06 -11.41
CA LYS A 608 -1.24 -24.25 -10.89
C LYS A 608 -0.49 -24.89 -9.71
N ARG A 609 0.63 -24.33 -9.27
CA ARG A 609 1.49 -24.87 -8.21
C ARG A 609 1.52 -23.92 -7.01
N LEU A 610 2.07 -24.41 -5.91
CA LEU A 610 2.38 -23.59 -4.74
C LEU A 610 3.62 -22.74 -5.00
N TRP A 611 3.56 -21.47 -4.56
CA TRP A 611 4.68 -20.52 -4.62
C TRP A 611 4.49 -19.40 -3.61
N THR A 612 5.53 -18.59 -3.42
CA THR A 612 5.65 -17.64 -2.30
C THR A 612 6.21 -16.29 -2.73
N ASN A 613 6.32 -15.34 -1.79
CA ASN A 613 6.99 -14.05 -2.03
C ASN A 613 8.45 -14.18 -2.53
N ALA A 614 9.13 -15.27 -2.17
CA ALA A 614 10.48 -15.54 -2.68
C ALA A 614 10.47 -15.80 -4.19
N ASP A 615 9.47 -16.51 -4.72
CA ASP A 615 9.33 -16.72 -6.16
C ASP A 615 9.06 -15.41 -6.90
N LEU A 616 8.29 -14.50 -6.28
CA LEU A 616 8.03 -13.17 -6.83
C LEU A 616 9.32 -12.35 -6.93
N TYR A 617 10.23 -12.43 -5.96
CA TYR A 617 11.55 -11.77 -6.05
C TYR A 617 12.33 -12.20 -7.30
N TYR A 618 12.41 -13.50 -7.59
CA TYR A 618 13.08 -13.99 -8.81
C TYR A 618 12.31 -13.64 -10.08
N THR A 619 10.98 -13.58 -10.00
CA THR A 619 10.12 -13.15 -11.11
C THR A 619 10.37 -11.69 -11.49
N LEU A 620 10.50 -10.80 -10.49
CA LEU A 620 10.94 -9.42 -10.71
C LEU A 620 12.35 -9.40 -11.30
N GLY A 621 13.22 -10.29 -10.83
CA GLY A 621 14.55 -10.49 -11.40
C GLY A 621 14.55 -10.72 -12.90
N ASP A 622 13.66 -11.57 -13.41
CA ASP A 622 13.52 -11.82 -14.85
C ASP A 622 12.93 -10.64 -15.60
N ILE A 623 11.90 -9.99 -15.04
CA ILE A 623 11.29 -8.81 -15.66
C ILE A 623 12.33 -7.70 -15.85
N PHE A 624 13.24 -7.53 -14.90
CA PHE A 624 14.32 -6.56 -14.99
C PHE A 624 15.64 -7.15 -15.53
N GLY A 625 15.69 -8.41 -15.96
CA GLY A 625 16.90 -9.01 -16.51
C GLY A 625 18.10 -9.05 -15.55
N VAL A 626 17.88 -9.22 -14.24
CA VAL A 626 18.91 -9.28 -13.18
C VAL A 626 19.04 -10.67 -12.52
N THR A 627 18.43 -11.71 -13.09
CA THR A 627 18.34 -13.05 -12.48
C THR A 627 19.69 -13.71 -12.23
N ALA A 628 20.70 -13.47 -13.08
CA ALA A 628 22.05 -14.01 -12.89
C ALA A 628 22.68 -13.50 -11.59
N GLU A 629 22.50 -12.21 -11.29
CA GLU A 629 22.95 -11.58 -10.07
C GLU A 629 22.18 -12.10 -8.85
N LEU A 630 20.87 -12.36 -8.99
CA LEU A 630 20.06 -12.95 -7.94
C LEU A 630 20.39 -14.42 -7.66
N ASN A 631 20.86 -15.17 -8.65
CA ASN A 631 21.30 -16.55 -8.47
C ASN A 631 22.60 -16.63 -7.67
N GLN A 632 23.51 -15.66 -7.80
CA GLN A 632 24.68 -15.56 -6.92
C GLN A 632 24.26 -15.37 -5.46
N VAL A 633 23.22 -14.54 -5.23
CA VAL A 633 22.59 -14.42 -3.91
C VAL A 633 22.04 -15.78 -3.47
N LYS A 634 21.34 -16.51 -4.33
CA LYS A 634 20.78 -17.84 -4.02
C LYS A 634 21.85 -18.83 -3.54
N GLU A 635 22.96 -18.94 -4.26
CA GLU A 635 24.06 -19.87 -3.95
C GLU A 635 24.70 -19.59 -2.60
N MET A 636 24.90 -18.31 -2.24
CA MET A 636 25.45 -17.92 -0.94
C MET A 636 24.59 -18.36 0.25
N PHE A 637 23.31 -18.71 0.04
CA PHE A 637 22.36 -18.96 1.13
C PHE A 637 21.70 -20.33 1.07
N GLN A 638 22.10 -21.21 0.14
CA GLN A 638 21.62 -22.59 0.05
C GLN A 638 21.80 -23.37 1.36
N GLU A 639 22.79 -23.05 2.18
CA GLU A 639 23.00 -23.68 3.49
C GLU A 639 21.81 -23.49 4.45
N LYS A 640 21.14 -22.33 4.41
CA LYS A 640 19.97 -22.04 5.26
C LYS A 640 18.68 -22.65 4.70
N TYR A 641 18.62 -22.84 3.38
CA TYR A 641 17.54 -23.56 2.67
C TYR A 641 17.78 -25.06 2.52
N ALA A 642 18.86 -25.61 3.10
CA ALA A 642 19.18 -27.03 3.02
C ALA A 642 18.00 -27.99 3.30
N PRO A 643 17.00 -27.68 4.16
CA PRO A 643 15.84 -28.56 4.33
C PRO A 643 14.75 -28.42 3.25
N ALA A 644 14.75 -27.37 2.43
CA ALA A 644 13.75 -27.17 1.37
C ALA A 644 14.03 -28.11 0.19
N LYS A 645 13.02 -28.88 -0.22
CA LYS A 645 13.09 -29.71 -1.43
C LYS A 645 12.98 -28.88 -2.71
N VAL A 646 12.27 -27.77 -2.61
CA VAL A 646 12.04 -26.81 -3.68
C VAL A 646 12.67 -25.50 -3.30
N LEU A 647 13.64 -25.07 -4.10
CA LEU A 647 14.18 -23.74 -4.03
C LEU A 647 13.24 -22.76 -4.74
N PRO A 648 13.11 -21.52 -4.25
CA PRO A 648 12.37 -20.48 -4.94
C PRO A 648 12.91 -20.25 -6.36
N SER A 649 12.02 -19.94 -7.29
CA SER A 649 12.34 -19.74 -8.70
C SER A 649 11.39 -18.73 -9.32
N SER A 650 11.79 -18.12 -10.43
CA SER A 650 10.88 -17.26 -11.17
C SER A 650 9.64 -18.02 -11.63
N LEU A 651 8.52 -17.31 -11.74
CA LEU A 651 7.30 -17.82 -12.35
C LEU A 651 7.45 -18.06 -13.86
N PHE A 652 8.52 -17.58 -14.48
CA PHE A 652 8.83 -17.80 -15.90
C PHE A 652 9.78 -18.98 -16.14
N ASP A 653 10.30 -19.59 -15.07
CA ASP A 653 11.17 -20.76 -15.17
C ASP A 653 10.37 -22.06 -15.10
N ASP A 654 10.91 -23.08 -15.76
CA ASP A 654 10.38 -24.42 -15.62
C ASP A 654 10.63 -24.92 -14.20
N HIS A 655 9.61 -25.54 -13.63
CA HIS A 655 9.66 -26.07 -12.28
C HIS A 655 9.12 -27.49 -12.28
N THR A 656 9.93 -28.40 -12.82
CA THR A 656 9.67 -29.85 -12.87
C THR A 656 9.89 -30.51 -11.51
N VAL A 657 9.31 -29.95 -10.45
CA VAL A 657 9.36 -30.59 -9.14
C VAL A 657 8.04 -31.32 -8.87
N GLY A 658 8.16 -32.51 -8.28
CA GLY A 658 7.00 -33.29 -7.86
C GLY A 658 6.08 -32.51 -6.91
N PRO A 659 4.86 -33.01 -6.65
CA PRO A 659 3.92 -32.35 -5.75
C PRO A 659 4.51 -32.17 -4.36
N LEU A 660 4.35 -30.98 -3.79
CA LEU A 660 4.74 -30.68 -2.42
C LEU A 660 3.77 -31.38 -1.47
N LYS A 661 4.32 -32.03 -0.43
CA LYS A 661 3.54 -32.81 0.53
C LYS A 661 3.51 -32.16 1.90
N THR A 662 4.53 -31.39 2.25
CA THR A 662 4.68 -30.74 3.55
C THR A 662 5.28 -29.36 3.40
N CYS A 663 5.06 -28.48 4.37
CA CYS A 663 5.57 -27.11 4.28
C CYS A 663 7.09 -26.98 4.40
N LYS A 664 7.72 -28.00 4.98
CA LYS A 664 9.18 -28.13 4.94
C LYS A 664 9.70 -28.26 3.51
N ASP A 665 8.88 -28.78 2.59
CA ASP A 665 9.31 -29.00 1.21
C ASP A 665 9.63 -27.68 0.48
N TYR A 666 9.11 -26.54 0.93
CA TYR A 666 9.41 -25.21 0.37
C TYR A 666 10.06 -24.24 1.38
N GLY A 667 10.67 -24.78 2.44
CA GLY A 667 11.48 -23.98 3.37
C GLY A 667 10.70 -23.17 4.41
N HIS A 668 9.45 -23.56 4.70
CA HIS A 668 8.65 -22.92 5.76
C HIS A 668 9.25 -23.16 7.15
N ASN A 669 9.22 -22.14 8.01
CA ASN A 669 9.72 -22.24 9.38
C ASN A 669 8.92 -23.25 10.21
N ILE A 670 9.62 -23.98 11.09
CA ILE A 670 9.02 -24.95 12.01
C ILE A 670 8.28 -24.18 13.12
N GLY A 671 6.99 -24.47 13.31
CA GLY A 671 6.19 -23.91 14.40
C GLY A 671 5.08 -22.94 13.97
N GLU A 672 4.97 -22.65 12.68
CA GLU A 672 3.98 -21.74 12.12
C GLU A 672 3.03 -22.49 11.15
N TYR A 673 1.77 -22.06 11.07
CA TYR A 673 0.82 -22.63 10.10
C TYR A 673 1.18 -22.24 8.68
N CYS A 674 1.02 -23.21 7.78
CA CYS A 674 1.16 -23.06 6.35
C CYS A 674 -0.04 -23.69 5.61
N LEU A 675 -0.20 -23.41 4.33
CA LEU A 675 -1.33 -23.90 3.54
C LEU A 675 -1.47 -25.43 3.58
N LEU A 676 -0.36 -26.18 3.46
CA LEU A 676 -0.41 -27.64 3.37
C LEU A 676 -0.82 -28.33 4.69
N ASP A 677 -0.75 -27.64 5.84
CA ASP A 677 -1.26 -28.17 7.12
C ASP A 677 -2.78 -28.38 7.11
N PHE A 678 -3.48 -27.69 6.21
CA PHE A 678 -4.93 -27.78 6.04
C PHE A 678 -5.34 -28.70 4.89
N CYS A 679 -4.37 -29.27 4.19
CA CYS A 679 -4.59 -30.13 3.03
C CYS A 679 -4.53 -31.61 3.42
N ARG A 680 -5.13 -32.45 2.59
CA ARG A 680 -4.99 -33.90 2.64
C ARG A 680 -4.86 -34.47 1.23
N PRO A 681 -4.22 -35.64 1.04
CA PRO A 681 -4.31 -36.37 -0.21
C PRO A 681 -5.77 -36.64 -0.58
N LYS A 682 -6.11 -36.55 -1.87
CA LYS A 682 -7.41 -37.01 -2.36
C LYS A 682 -7.53 -38.50 -2.08
N GLU A 683 -8.65 -38.92 -1.50
CA GLU A 683 -8.97 -40.36 -1.38
C GLU A 683 -9.23 -40.88 -2.79
N GLU A 684 -8.45 -41.88 -3.22
CA GLU A 684 -8.62 -42.55 -4.52
C GLU A 684 -9.94 -43.31 -4.63
#